data_AF-A0A963S5P1-F1
#
_entry.id   AF-A0A963S5P1-F1
#
_cell.length_a   1.000
_cell.length_b   1.000
_cell.length_c   1.000
_cell.angle_alpha   90.00
_cell.angle_beta   90.00
_cell.angle_gamma   90.00
#
_symmetry.space_group_name_H-M   'P 1'
#
loop_
_entity.id
_entity.type
_entity.pdbx_description
1 polymer ?
#
loop_
_entity_poly.entity_id
_entity_poly.type
_entity_poly.pdbx_seq_one_letter_code
_entity_poly.pdbx_strand_id
1 'polypeptide(L)'
;TDNIVDGKVVHPDRVVIRDDDDPYFVVAADKGTATFSDTANELAAERDFWLDDAFASGGSKGYDHKAMGITARGAWISVQRHFREMGIDVQSDPVRVIGCGDMSGDVFGNGMLLSKAIKLVAAFDHRHIFIDPDPDPAASWDERKRLFDLPRSSWEDYDRSVLSPGGGIFPRSQKEIALSEEAREVLGIAAEATDPDTIITAILKAQVDLLWFGGIGTYVKASQENNATVGDHANDALRVNAAQVGAKVIGEGANLGCTQAGRIEFALKGGRINTDFIDNSAGVDCSDNEVNIKIALAAAKRAGRLSEKRRVDLLEDMTESVADIVLEDNRLQALALSIAEAGGAAAIPPYVRLIEVLEERGQLDRANEGLADNEALGRRAAEGSGLTRPELAVLLSSAKIELQEALEASGLPDDPGLGDEVIASFPVGMRRKFRQEIVDHRLRREIVATELANRMINRMGMIHPFELVEEEGATLAQVCSSFVVAEKLFAMDAMWEAIETGDMPEVARIALFERTALALRPHLADLLRAGAGPRVPSQMVAELEKPVSQLRKVAGKLLGDEARRHSLQLQAELVEAGAPAEQAAQVARLFDLDGAVGVARLSGESGIDAVVLTRAFVDLGGRMGLDWAQATAAMMNPSDPWERLLVGGLARDFQQMRLDFLRRAVTGRKSKLNEPEKAVESWAQAQAPAIAQFRAMVERAKTAVGTSPAILAQLASQARSLLAR
;
A
#
# COMPACT_ATOMS: atom_id res chain seq x y z
N THR A 1 -10.20 24.67 19.72
CA THR A 1 -8.86 24.09 19.74
C THR A 1 -7.93 25.04 20.48
N ASP A 2 -6.88 24.49 21.07
CA ASP A 2 -5.83 25.27 21.71
C ASP A 2 -5.01 26.04 20.67
N ASN A 3 -4.28 27.07 21.10
CA ASN A 3 -3.34 27.81 20.25
C ASN A 3 -1.91 27.62 20.75
N ILE A 4 -0.92 27.98 19.93
CA ILE A 4 0.49 28.05 20.33
C ILE A 4 0.94 29.51 20.33
N VAL A 5 1.29 30.01 21.51
CA VAL A 5 1.83 31.35 21.73
C VAL A 5 3.20 31.23 22.38
N ASP A 6 4.22 31.84 21.76
CA ASP A 6 5.63 31.77 22.21
C ASP A 6 6.12 30.35 22.51
N GLY A 7 5.68 29.38 21.69
CA GLY A 7 6.06 27.97 21.81
C GLY A 7 5.33 27.19 22.91
N LYS A 8 4.32 27.77 23.56
CA LYS A 8 3.50 27.10 24.58
C LYS A 8 2.05 26.95 24.13
N VAL A 9 1.44 25.83 24.50
CA VAL A 9 0.00 25.62 24.31
C VAL A 9 -0.77 26.56 25.24
N VAL A 10 -1.81 27.19 24.69
CA VAL A 10 -2.70 28.11 25.39
C VAL A 10 -4.14 27.72 25.08
N HIS A 11 -4.94 27.54 26.12
CA HIS A 11 -6.34 27.14 25.99
C HIS A 11 -7.28 28.35 25.81
N PRO A 12 -8.44 28.18 25.14
CA PRO A 12 -9.43 29.25 25.00
C PRO A 12 -10.15 29.56 26.34
N ASP A 13 -10.28 30.85 26.68
CA ASP A 13 -10.83 31.33 27.96
C ASP A 13 -12.25 30.83 28.35
N ARG A 14 -13.06 30.39 27.37
CA ARG A 14 -14.48 30.05 27.54
C ARG A 14 -14.82 28.61 27.18
N VAL A 15 -13.83 27.73 27.23
CA VAL A 15 -13.98 26.30 26.92
C VAL A 15 -13.67 25.47 28.16
N VAL A 16 -14.45 24.41 28.38
CA VAL A 16 -14.14 23.40 29.39
C VAL A 16 -13.31 22.32 28.71
N ILE A 17 -12.07 22.17 29.13
CA ILE A 17 -11.12 21.18 28.63
C ILE A 17 -11.52 19.81 29.19
N ARG A 18 -11.62 18.78 28.32
CA ARG A 18 -12.04 17.42 28.68
C ARG A 18 -10.97 16.36 28.38
N ASP A 19 -9.94 16.77 27.67
CA ASP A 19 -8.94 16.03 26.93
C ASP A 19 -7.56 16.69 27.12
N ASP A 20 -6.52 16.11 26.50
CA ASP A 20 -5.15 16.64 26.53
C ASP A 20 -4.99 17.85 25.58
N ASP A 21 -3.82 18.51 25.66
CA ASP A 21 -3.46 19.63 24.78
C ASP A 21 -3.65 19.26 23.30
N ASP A 22 -4.53 19.98 22.60
CA ASP A 22 -4.78 19.79 21.16
C ASP A 22 -4.73 21.14 20.43
N PRO A 23 -3.50 21.60 20.09
CA PRO A 23 -3.32 22.81 19.32
C PRO A 23 -3.41 22.56 17.80
N TYR A 24 -3.49 21.32 17.32
CA TYR A 24 -3.46 21.00 15.89
C TYR A 24 -4.85 20.61 15.39
N PHE A 25 -5.60 21.62 14.96
CA PHE A 25 -6.92 21.43 14.37
C PHE A 25 -6.98 22.12 13.01
N VAL A 26 -7.21 21.32 11.98
CA VAL A 26 -7.33 21.76 10.58
C VAL A 26 -8.74 21.42 10.09
N VAL A 27 -9.35 22.35 9.35
CA VAL A 27 -10.63 22.11 8.68
C VAL A 27 -10.43 22.06 7.16
N ALA A 28 -11.25 21.31 6.46
CA ALA A 28 -11.25 21.27 5.00
C ALA A 28 -12.60 21.72 4.45
N ALA A 29 -12.59 22.24 3.22
CA ALA A 29 -13.83 22.50 2.49
C ALA A 29 -14.51 21.19 2.06
N ASP A 30 -15.83 21.25 1.98
CA ASP A 30 -16.69 20.20 1.41
C ASP A 30 -17.67 20.86 0.43
N LYS A 31 -18.54 20.06 -0.17
CA LYS A 31 -19.55 20.49 -1.14
C LYS A 31 -20.39 21.64 -0.59
N GLY A 32 -20.28 22.79 -1.25
CA GLY A 32 -21.02 24.01 -0.90
C GLY A 32 -20.35 24.91 0.15
N THR A 33 -19.16 24.53 0.66
CA THR A 33 -18.45 25.30 1.69
C THR A 33 -17.06 25.79 1.27
N ALA A 34 -16.67 25.63 0.00
CA ALA A 34 -15.36 26.08 -0.51
C ALA A 34 -15.00 27.54 -0.14
N THR A 35 -15.96 28.46 -0.18
CA THR A 35 -15.76 29.87 0.22
C THR A 35 -15.52 30.05 1.72
N PHE A 36 -15.83 29.07 2.55
CA PHE A 36 -15.65 29.14 4.00
C PHE A 36 -14.22 28.86 4.43
N SER A 37 -13.39 28.18 3.63
CA SER A 37 -11.96 28.01 3.95
C SER A 37 -11.24 29.36 4.02
N ASP A 38 -11.53 30.29 3.09
CA ASP A 38 -10.99 31.65 3.14
C ASP A 38 -11.44 32.39 4.40
N THR A 39 -12.73 32.28 4.74
CA THR A 39 -13.28 32.92 5.97
C THR A 39 -12.65 32.34 7.23
N ALA A 40 -12.45 31.01 7.29
CA ALA A 40 -11.82 30.34 8.42
C ALA A 40 -10.35 30.76 8.58
N ASN A 41 -9.61 30.88 7.47
CA ASN A 41 -8.22 31.36 7.46
C ASN A 41 -8.11 32.84 7.86
N GLU A 42 -9.03 33.71 7.41
CA GLU A 42 -9.09 35.11 7.85
C GLU A 42 -9.31 35.21 9.36
N LEU A 43 -10.24 34.43 9.91
CA LEU A 43 -10.50 34.38 11.35
C LEU A 43 -9.32 33.82 12.14
N ALA A 44 -8.62 32.80 11.62
CA ALA A 44 -7.41 32.26 12.22
C ALA A 44 -6.31 33.32 12.32
N ALA A 45 -6.09 34.09 11.24
CA ALA A 45 -5.15 35.19 11.20
C ALA A 45 -5.54 36.34 12.16
N GLU A 46 -6.81 36.75 12.20
CA GLU A 46 -7.32 37.79 13.14
C GLU A 46 -7.11 37.43 14.62
N ARG A 47 -7.01 36.13 14.93
CA ARG A 47 -6.85 35.60 16.28
C ARG A 47 -5.42 35.20 16.61
N ASP A 48 -4.47 35.54 15.74
CA ASP A 48 -3.06 35.14 15.87
C ASP A 48 -2.92 33.63 16.09
N PHE A 49 -3.73 32.84 15.39
CA PHE A 49 -3.66 31.38 15.46
C PHE A 49 -2.40 30.87 14.76
N TRP A 50 -1.69 29.94 15.37
CA TRP A 50 -0.34 29.55 14.93
C TRP A 50 -0.28 28.92 13.53
N LEU A 51 -1.37 28.27 13.08
CA LEU A 51 -1.50 27.72 11.73
C LEU A 51 -1.66 28.81 10.66
N ASP A 52 -1.99 30.06 11.02
CA ASP A 52 -2.27 31.14 10.06
C ASP A 52 -3.29 30.65 9.01
N ASP A 53 -2.99 30.77 7.72
CA ASP A 53 -3.85 30.31 6.63
C ASP A 53 -3.65 28.82 6.23
N ALA A 54 -2.95 28.05 7.07
CA ALA A 54 -2.95 26.58 7.05
C ALA A 54 -4.09 26.00 7.92
N PHE A 55 -4.86 26.84 8.62
CA PHE A 55 -5.99 26.41 9.45
C PHE A 55 -7.09 25.73 8.62
N ALA A 56 -7.30 26.20 7.39
CA ALA A 56 -8.23 25.61 6.44
C ALA A 56 -7.57 25.35 5.07
N SER A 57 -7.70 24.13 4.55
CA SER A 57 -7.25 23.75 3.21
C SER A 57 -8.28 24.09 2.11
N GLY A 58 -7.84 24.13 0.85
CA GLY A 58 -8.73 24.31 -0.31
C GLY A 58 -9.34 25.70 -0.47
N GLY A 59 -8.75 26.73 0.18
CA GLY A 59 -9.12 28.14 -0.01
C GLY A 59 -8.49 28.78 -1.25
N SER A 60 -8.76 30.07 -1.49
CA SER A 60 -8.25 30.87 -2.61
C SER A 60 -6.72 30.97 -2.69
N LYS A 61 -6.02 30.68 -1.59
CA LYS A 61 -4.54 30.64 -1.48
C LYS A 61 -4.03 29.20 -1.26
N GLY A 62 -4.80 28.21 -1.69
CA GLY A 62 -4.50 26.79 -1.59
C GLY A 62 -4.58 26.11 -2.96
N TYR A 63 -4.75 24.79 -2.93
CA TYR A 63 -4.92 23.99 -4.13
C TYR A 63 -6.41 23.79 -4.41
N ASP A 64 -6.87 24.25 -5.57
CA ASP A 64 -8.26 24.02 -6.00
C ASP A 64 -8.40 22.58 -6.49
N HIS A 65 -8.98 21.71 -5.66
CA HIS A 65 -9.15 20.29 -5.96
C HIS A 65 -9.95 20.05 -7.24
N LYS A 66 -10.91 20.92 -7.56
CA LYS A 66 -11.73 20.80 -8.77
C LYS A 66 -10.94 21.20 -10.01
N ALA A 67 -10.21 22.30 -9.94
CA ALA A 67 -9.35 22.74 -11.04
C ALA A 67 -8.23 21.72 -11.31
N MET A 68 -7.67 21.13 -10.25
CA MET A 68 -6.69 20.04 -10.35
C MET A 68 -7.31 18.71 -10.78
N GLY A 69 -8.60 18.52 -10.50
CA GLY A 69 -9.31 17.25 -10.65
C GLY A 69 -8.71 16.14 -9.79
N ILE A 70 -8.07 16.47 -8.66
CA ILE A 70 -7.16 15.55 -7.95
C ILE A 70 -7.88 14.31 -7.42
N THR A 71 -9.08 14.46 -6.87
CA THR A 71 -9.92 13.35 -6.40
C THR A 71 -10.29 12.39 -7.55
N ALA A 72 -10.69 12.94 -8.70
CA ALA A 72 -11.01 12.12 -9.87
C ALA A 72 -9.77 11.44 -10.45
N ARG A 73 -8.63 12.15 -10.51
CA ARG A 73 -7.34 11.60 -10.94
C ARG A 73 -6.92 10.43 -10.05
N GLY A 74 -7.03 10.57 -8.72
CA GLY A 74 -6.73 9.51 -7.75
C GLY A 74 -7.60 8.27 -7.96
N ALA A 75 -8.91 8.44 -8.05
CA ALA A 75 -9.83 7.32 -8.26
C ALA A 75 -9.62 6.66 -9.63
N TRP A 76 -9.19 7.44 -10.62
CA TRP A 76 -8.84 6.91 -11.94
C TRP A 76 -7.58 6.04 -11.93
N ILE A 77 -6.62 6.28 -11.03
CA ILE A 77 -5.46 5.38 -10.86
C ILE A 77 -5.94 3.96 -10.48
N SER A 78 -6.91 3.84 -9.58
CA SER A 78 -7.53 2.55 -9.24
C SER A 78 -8.25 1.92 -10.43
N VAL A 79 -9.01 2.72 -11.19
CA VAL A 79 -9.66 2.25 -12.44
C VAL A 79 -8.63 1.71 -13.43
N GLN A 80 -7.56 2.46 -13.69
CA GLN A 80 -6.47 2.03 -14.56
C GLN A 80 -5.86 0.72 -14.07
N ARG A 81 -5.64 0.57 -12.76
CA ARG A 81 -5.12 -0.66 -12.15
C ARG A 81 -6.03 -1.86 -12.44
N HIS A 82 -7.33 -1.72 -12.19
CA HIS A 82 -8.31 -2.77 -12.44
C HIS A 82 -8.32 -3.23 -13.90
N PHE A 83 -8.32 -2.30 -14.86
CA PHE A 83 -8.31 -2.62 -16.28
C PHE A 83 -6.97 -3.19 -16.74
N ARG A 84 -5.84 -2.68 -16.24
CA ARG A 84 -4.50 -3.18 -16.60
C ARG A 84 -4.31 -4.64 -16.20
N GLU A 85 -4.87 -5.06 -15.07
CA GLU A 85 -4.88 -6.46 -14.65
C GLU A 85 -5.78 -7.37 -15.51
N MET A 86 -6.69 -6.77 -16.27
CA MET A 86 -7.52 -7.46 -17.26
C MET A 86 -6.91 -7.39 -18.68
N GLY A 87 -5.73 -6.78 -18.83
CA GLY A 87 -5.07 -6.60 -20.12
C GLY A 87 -5.69 -5.52 -21.01
N ILE A 88 -6.39 -4.54 -20.41
CA ILE A 88 -7.03 -3.42 -21.10
C ILE A 88 -6.33 -2.12 -20.67
N ASP A 89 -5.89 -1.31 -21.64
CA ASP A 89 -5.45 0.05 -21.37
C ASP A 89 -6.62 1.03 -21.53
N VAL A 90 -7.25 1.40 -20.42
CA VAL A 90 -8.41 2.30 -20.40
C VAL A 90 -8.10 3.72 -20.95
N GLN A 91 -6.83 4.05 -21.20
CA GLN A 91 -6.44 5.30 -21.84
C GLN A 91 -6.54 5.27 -23.37
N SER A 92 -6.44 4.09 -23.98
CA SER A 92 -6.45 3.93 -25.45
C SER A 92 -7.52 2.98 -25.97
N ASP A 93 -7.89 1.96 -25.20
CA ASP A 93 -8.85 0.95 -25.58
C ASP A 93 -10.28 1.43 -25.26
N PRO A 94 -11.22 1.39 -26.22
CA PRO A 94 -12.59 1.81 -25.96
C PRO A 94 -13.28 0.96 -24.89
N VAL A 95 -13.84 1.62 -23.89
CA VAL A 95 -14.61 0.99 -22.80
C VAL A 95 -16.00 1.61 -22.70
N ARG A 96 -17.03 0.79 -22.46
CA ARG A 96 -18.40 1.26 -22.20
C ARG A 96 -18.52 1.66 -20.74
N VAL A 97 -19.01 2.86 -20.49
CA VAL A 97 -19.09 3.47 -19.16
C VAL A 97 -20.51 3.90 -18.87
N ILE A 98 -20.98 3.61 -17.67
CA ILE A 98 -22.13 4.28 -17.06
C ILE A 98 -21.67 5.09 -15.85
N GLY A 99 -22.46 6.06 -15.41
CA GLY A 99 -22.13 6.69 -14.12
C GLY A 99 -23.21 7.53 -13.48
N CYS A 100 -22.93 7.92 -12.24
CA CYS A 100 -23.74 8.82 -11.45
C CYS A 100 -23.04 10.17 -11.33
N GLY A 101 -23.65 11.22 -11.87
CA GLY A 101 -23.15 12.59 -11.88
C GLY A 101 -23.44 13.32 -13.19
N ASP A 102 -22.90 14.52 -13.30
CA ASP A 102 -22.97 15.35 -14.50
C ASP A 102 -21.64 16.08 -14.76
N MET A 103 -21.45 16.59 -15.99
CA MET A 103 -20.20 17.22 -16.40
C MET A 103 -19.85 18.50 -15.65
N SER A 104 -20.77 19.14 -14.92
CA SER A 104 -20.46 20.29 -14.07
C SER A 104 -19.87 19.87 -12.71
N GLY A 105 -20.07 18.60 -12.32
CA GLY A 105 -19.57 18.00 -11.10
C GLY A 105 -18.05 17.87 -11.11
N ASP A 106 -17.43 18.08 -9.95
CA ASP A 106 -15.97 17.97 -9.77
C ASP A 106 -15.47 16.56 -10.15
N VAL A 107 -15.93 15.54 -9.41
CA VAL A 107 -15.45 14.17 -9.61
C VAL A 107 -15.94 13.57 -10.94
N PHE A 108 -17.24 13.71 -11.24
CA PHE A 108 -17.80 13.15 -12.46
C PHE A 108 -17.22 13.79 -13.72
N GLY A 109 -17.23 15.13 -13.77
CA GLY A 109 -16.76 15.87 -14.92
C GLY A 109 -15.28 15.65 -15.21
N ASN A 110 -14.42 15.75 -14.18
CA ASN A 110 -13.00 15.44 -14.33
C ASN A 110 -12.80 13.98 -14.75
N GLY A 111 -13.44 13.02 -14.08
CA GLY A 111 -13.31 11.59 -14.37
C GLY A 111 -13.65 11.22 -15.81
N MET A 112 -14.75 11.75 -16.35
CA MET A 112 -15.19 11.48 -17.73
C MET A 112 -14.34 12.17 -18.81
N LEU A 113 -13.34 12.97 -18.41
CA LEU A 113 -12.37 13.61 -19.30
C LEU A 113 -10.97 12.98 -19.21
N LEU A 114 -10.70 12.11 -18.22
CA LEU A 114 -9.39 11.48 -18.01
C LEU A 114 -9.00 10.45 -19.08
N SER A 115 -9.94 10.02 -19.93
CA SER A 115 -9.67 9.19 -21.10
C SER A 115 -10.53 9.58 -22.29
N LYS A 116 -9.91 9.67 -23.47
CA LYS A 116 -10.59 9.90 -24.75
C LYS A 116 -11.21 8.63 -25.34
N ALA A 117 -10.89 7.46 -24.77
CA ALA A 117 -11.41 6.17 -25.23
C ALA A 117 -12.77 5.82 -24.61
N ILE A 118 -13.23 6.58 -23.61
CA ILE A 118 -14.50 6.35 -22.93
C ILE A 118 -15.69 6.50 -23.89
N LYS A 119 -16.52 5.46 -23.93
CA LYS A 119 -17.90 5.51 -24.44
C LYS A 119 -18.86 5.64 -23.26
N LEU A 120 -19.25 6.86 -22.91
CA LEU A 120 -20.26 7.10 -21.86
C LEU A 120 -21.65 6.80 -22.41
N VAL A 121 -22.21 5.64 -22.07
CA VAL A 121 -23.44 5.15 -22.70
C VAL A 121 -24.71 5.53 -21.94
N ALA A 122 -24.58 5.77 -20.64
CA ALA A 122 -25.65 6.33 -19.83
C ALA A 122 -25.10 7.02 -18.59
N ALA A 123 -25.75 8.08 -18.15
CA ALA A 123 -25.46 8.72 -16.87
C ALA A 123 -26.74 9.30 -16.26
N PHE A 124 -26.73 9.56 -14.96
CA PHE A 124 -27.82 10.25 -14.31
C PHE A 124 -27.31 11.16 -13.19
N ASP A 125 -28.00 12.27 -12.96
CA ASP A 125 -27.83 13.10 -11.78
C ASP A 125 -29.20 13.33 -11.10
N HIS A 126 -29.24 14.27 -10.16
CA HIS A 126 -30.49 14.66 -9.50
C HIS A 126 -31.53 15.31 -10.43
N ARG A 127 -31.16 15.72 -11.66
CA ARG A 127 -32.01 16.49 -12.59
C ARG A 127 -32.38 15.69 -13.84
N HIS A 128 -31.44 14.93 -14.40
CA HIS A 128 -31.49 14.40 -15.76
C HIS A 128 -30.98 12.96 -15.83
N ILE A 129 -31.47 12.27 -16.86
CA ILE A 129 -30.94 10.99 -17.34
C ILE A 129 -30.39 11.25 -18.74
N PHE A 130 -29.13 10.91 -18.94
CA PHE A 130 -28.40 10.94 -20.21
C PHE A 130 -28.28 9.51 -20.75
N ILE A 131 -28.60 9.30 -22.02
CA ILE A 131 -28.44 8.02 -22.72
C ILE A 131 -27.83 8.29 -24.09
N ASP A 132 -26.76 7.56 -24.41
CA ASP A 132 -26.11 7.57 -25.72
C ASP A 132 -25.71 6.12 -26.07
N PRO A 133 -26.49 5.39 -26.90
CA PRO A 133 -26.29 3.94 -27.06
C PRO A 133 -24.91 3.50 -27.58
N ASP A 134 -24.34 4.25 -28.53
CA ASP A 134 -23.02 4.01 -29.13
C ASP A 134 -22.30 5.32 -29.47
N PRO A 135 -21.83 6.08 -28.46
CA PRO A 135 -21.13 7.34 -28.68
C PRO A 135 -19.82 7.12 -29.45
N ASP A 136 -19.52 8.04 -30.37
CA ASP A 136 -18.16 8.17 -30.90
C ASP A 136 -17.24 8.70 -29.79
N PRO A 137 -16.15 8.00 -29.41
CA PRO A 137 -15.33 8.39 -28.28
C PRO A 137 -14.73 9.79 -28.42
N ALA A 138 -14.26 10.16 -29.62
CA ALA A 138 -13.59 11.44 -29.85
C ALA A 138 -14.58 12.61 -29.84
N ALA A 139 -15.65 12.53 -30.65
CA ALA A 139 -16.65 13.58 -30.75
C ALA A 139 -17.39 13.78 -29.42
N SER A 140 -17.74 12.69 -28.73
CA SER A 140 -18.39 12.79 -27.42
C SER A 140 -17.45 13.30 -26.33
N TRP A 141 -16.14 13.05 -26.41
CA TRP A 141 -15.17 13.65 -25.47
C TRP A 141 -15.05 15.16 -25.68
N ASP A 142 -14.97 15.63 -26.93
CA ASP A 142 -14.91 17.06 -27.24
C ASP A 142 -16.16 17.78 -26.72
N GLU A 143 -17.33 17.16 -26.88
CA GLU A 143 -18.60 17.69 -26.37
C GLU A 143 -18.67 17.67 -24.83
N ARG A 144 -18.25 16.57 -24.18
CA ARG A 144 -18.12 16.51 -22.71
C ARG A 144 -17.18 17.60 -22.20
N LYS A 145 -16.07 17.87 -22.89
CA LYS A 145 -15.11 18.92 -22.53
C LYS A 145 -15.73 20.30 -22.65
N ARG A 146 -16.43 20.58 -23.76
CA ARG A 146 -17.18 21.83 -23.94
C ARG A 146 -18.20 22.03 -22.82
N LEU A 147 -18.91 20.97 -22.45
CA LEU A 147 -19.93 21.02 -21.40
C LEU A 147 -19.33 21.25 -20.01
N PHE A 148 -18.18 20.64 -19.70
CA PHE A 148 -17.42 20.86 -18.47
C PHE A 148 -16.94 22.31 -18.32
N ASP A 149 -16.47 22.91 -19.40
CA ASP A 149 -15.97 24.30 -19.41
C ASP A 149 -17.09 25.35 -19.34
N LEU A 150 -18.35 24.96 -19.59
CA LEU A 150 -19.48 25.88 -19.57
C LEU A 150 -19.90 26.21 -18.12
N PRO A 151 -19.98 27.50 -17.74
CA PRO A 151 -20.40 27.87 -16.40
C PRO A 151 -21.84 27.43 -16.11
N ARG A 152 -22.04 26.71 -14.99
CA ARG A 152 -23.36 26.21 -14.52
C ARG A 152 -24.07 25.29 -15.52
N SER A 153 -23.33 24.45 -16.22
CA SER A 153 -23.88 23.48 -17.15
C SER A 153 -24.70 22.36 -16.49
N SER A 154 -25.45 21.67 -17.33
CA SER A 154 -26.20 20.45 -17.00
C SER A 154 -26.25 19.54 -18.22
N TRP A 155 -26.79 18.33 -18.07
CA TRP A 155 -27.00 17.44 -19.22
C TRP A 155 -27.89 18.06 -20.29
N GLU A 156 -28.80 18.99 -19.96
CA GLU A 156 -29.63 19.69 -20.95
C GLU A 156 -28.84 20.54 -21.95
N ASP A 157 -27.64 21.01 -21.58
CA ASP A 157 -26.79 21.84 -22.43
C ASP A 157 -25.93 21.02 -23.40
N TYR A 158 -25.97 19.69 -23.32
CA TYR A 158 -25.24 18.79 -24.22
C TYR A 158 -25.77 18.90 -25.65
N ASP A 159 -24.87 19.01 -26.63
CA ASP A 159 -25.21 19.10 -28.04
C ASP A 159 -25.79 17.77 -28.53
N ARG A 160 -27.11 17.74 -28.68
CA ARG A 160 -27.87 16.57 -29.13
C ARG A 160 -27.49 16.11 -30.54
N SER A 161 -26.83 16.94 -31.35
CA SER A 161 -26.35 16.52 -32.68
C SER A 161 -25.16 15.56 -32.63
N VAL A 162 -24.48 15.47 -31.47
CA VAL A 162 -23.35 14.55 -31.22
C VAL A 162 -23.83 13.18 -30.74
N LEU A 163 -25.06 13.09 -30.23
CA LEU A 163 -25.64 11.83 -29.75
C LEU A 163 -25.72 10.79 -30.88
N SER A 164 -25.42 9.54 -30.57
CA SER A 164 -25.66 8.42 -31.48
C SER A 164 -27.17 8.21 -31.71
N PRO A 165 -27.57 7.50 -32.78
CA PRO A 165 -28.96 7.12 -32.99
C PRO A 165 -29.58 6.48 -31.75
N GLY A 166 -30.75 6.98 -31.34
CA GLY A 166 -31.44 6.53 -30.13
C GLY A 166 -31.00 7.22 -28.83
N GLY A 167 -29.99 8.09 -28.89
CA GLY A 167 -29.56 8.90 -27.75
C GLY A 167 -30.58 9.97 -27.34
N GLY A 168 -30.56 10.34 -26.07
CA GLY A 168 -31.47 11.33 -25.52
C GLY A 168 -31.09 11.81 -24.11
N ILE A 169 -31.58 13.00 -23.78
CA ILE A 169 -31.48 13.61 -22.45
C ILE A 169 -32.88 13.90 -21.95
N PHE A 170 -33.18 13.37 -20.76
CA PHE A 170 -34.52 13.32 -20.20
C PHE A 170 -34.54 13.89 -18.78
N PRO A 171 -35.42 14.85 -18.46
CA PRO A 171 -35.65 15.30 -17.09
C PRO A 171 -36.18 14.17 -16.21
N ARG A 172 -35.58 14.01 -15.03
CA ARG A 172 -36.01 13.02 -14.03
C ARG A 172 -37.38 13.34 -13.42
N SER A 173 -37.89 14.55 -13.63
CA SER A 173 -39.24 14.97 -13.22
C SER A 173 -40.36 14.46 -14.13
N GLN A 174 -40.03 13.84 -15.27
CA GLN A 174 -41.04 13.21 -16.13
C GLN A 174 -41.69 12.02 -15.44
N LYS A 175 -42.98 11.78 -15.72
CA LYS A 175 -43.68 10.59 -15.22
C LYS A 175 -43.30 9.32 -15.96
N GLU A 176 -42.99 9.48 -17.24
CA GLU A 176 -42.70 8.40 -18.17
C GLU A 176 -41.82 8.94 -19.29
N ILE A 177 -40.81 8.18 -19.68
CA ILE A 177 -39.84 8.48 -20.74
C ILE A 177 -39.98 7.42 -21.83
N ALA A 178 -40.22 7.84 -23.07
CA ALA A 178 -40.19 6.96 -24.23
C ALA A 178 -38.73 6.69 -24.64
N LEU A 179 -38.41 5.41 -24.87
CA LEU A 179 -37.07 4.95 -25.20
C LEU A 179 -37.04 4.42 -26.64
N SER A 180 -35.96 4.73 -27.35
CA SER A 180 -35.71 4.12 -28.66
C SER A 180 -35.35 2.63 -28.53
N GLU A 181 -35.33 1.91 -29.65
CA GLU A 181 -34.90 0.52 -29.68
C GLU A 181 -33.44 0.35 -29.22
N GLU A 182 -32.55 1.24 -29.66
CA GLU A 182 -31.12 1.24 -29.32
C GLU A 182 -30.90 1.53 -27.83
N ALA A 183 -31.62 2.52 -27.26
CA ALA A 183 -31.56 2.83 -25.83
C ALA A 183 -32.05 1.65 -24.97
N ARG A 184 -33.12 1.00 -25.42
CA ARG A 184 -33.67 -0.20 -24.78
C ARG A 184 -32.71 -1.38 -24.81
N GLU A 185 -32.02 -1.59 -25.93
CA GLU A 185 -31.03 -2.66 -26.07
C GLU A 185 -29.87 -2.46 -25.09
N VAL A 186 -29.29 -1.27 -25.05
CA VAL A 186 -28.17 -0.95 -24.16
C VAL A 186 -28.53 -1.05 -22.68
N LEU A 187 -29.74 -0.66 -22.31
CA LEU A 187 -30.22 -0.71 -20.92
C LEU A 187 -30.89 -2.03 -20.54
N GLY A 188 -31.15 -2.93 -21.49
CA GLY A 188 -31.89 -4.16 -21.26
C GLY A 188 -33.37 -3.94 -20.88
N ILE A 189 -34.00 -2.89 -21.41
CA ILE A 189 -35.40 -2.53 -21.12
C ILE A 189 -36.32 -3.03 -22.24
N ALA A 190 -37.31 -3.85 -21.90
CA ALA A 190 -38.29 -4.35 -22.87
C ALA A 190 -39.44 -3.38 -23.16
N ALA A 191 -39.75 -2.45 -22.24
CA ALA A 191 -40.85 -1.49 -22.42
C ALA A 191 -40.44 -0.34 -23.36
N GLU A 192 -41.36 0.12 -24.20
CA GLU A 192 -41.15 1.31 -25.07
C GLU A 192 -41.16 2.62 -24.29
N ALA A 193 -41.78 2.64 -23.11
CA ALA A 193 -41.75 3.77 -22.20
C ALA A 193 -41.82 3.28 -20.75
N THR A 194 -41.15 3.97 -19.83
CA THR A 194 -41.15 3.64 -18.40
C THR A 194 -40.77 4.86 -17.55
N ASP A 195 -40.89 4.76 -16.24
CA ASP A 195 -40.57 5.86 -15.32
C ASP A 195 -39.03 6.06 -15.15
N PRO A 196 -38.58 7.26 -14.76
CA PRO A 196 -37.15 7.56 -14.59
C PRO A 196 -36.43 6.67 -13.58
N ASP A 197 -37.10 6.26 -12.50
CA ASP A 197 -36.48 5.46 -11.44
C ASP A 197 -36.20 4.03 -11.93
N THR A 198 -37.11 3.47 -12.74
CA THR A 198 -36.89 2.20 -13.47
C THR A 198 -35.71 2.30 -14.44
N ILE A 199 -35.54 3.44 -15.13
CA ILE A 199 -34.40 3.65 -16.04
C ILE A 199 -33.08 3.71 -15.27
N ILE A 200 -33.01 4.46 -14.17
CA ILE A 200 -31.79 4.53 -13.34
C ILE A 200 -31.43 3.15 -12.80
N THR A 201 -32.43 2.40 -12.33
CA THR A 201 -32.24 1.00 -11.90
C THR A 201 -31.67 0.14 -13.04
N ALA A 202 -32.13 0.32 -14.27
CA ALA A 202 -31.62 -0.39 -15.44
C ALA A 202 -30.19 0.05 -15.82
N ILE A 203 -29.88 1.36 -15.72
CA ILE A 203 -28.51 1.88 -15.91
C ILE A 203 -27.55 1.15 -14.97
N LEU A 204 -27.85 1.10 -13.67
CA LEU A 204 -27.00 0.43 -12.66
C LEU A 204 -26.80 -1.09 -12.92
N LYS A 205 -27.68 -1.71 -13.70
CA LYS A 205 -27.63 -3.14 -14.07
C LYS A 205 -27.07 -3.40 -15.47
N ALA A 206 -26.79 -2.34 -16.23
CA ALA A 206 -26.37 -2.44 -17.61
C ALA A 206 -25.06 -3.24 -17.75
N GLN A 207 -24.93 -3.98 -18.84
CA GLN A 207 -23.73 -4.75 -19.15
C GLN A 207 -22.68 -3.83 -19.78
N VAL A 208 -21.76 -3.34 -18.96
CA VAL A 208 -20.72 -2.38 -19.37
C VAL A 208 -19.38 -2.71 -18.72
N ASP A 209 -18.34 -1.97 -19.08
CA ASP A 209 -17.01 -2.20 -18.55
C ASP A 209 -16.81 -1.47 -17.21
N LEU A 210 -17.26 -0.21 -17.10
CA LEU A 210 -17.09 0.64 -15.93
C LEU A 210 -18.41 1.25 -15.46
N LEU A 211 -18.67 1.17 -14.15
CA LEU A 211 -19.62 2.02 -13.44
C LEU A 211 -18.83 3.05 -12.60
N TRP A 212 -18.99 4.33 -12.94
CA TRP A 212 -18.30 5.44 -12.29
C TRP A 212 -19.23 6.21 -11.35
N PHE A 213 -18.92 6.23 -10.06
CA PHE A 213 -19.60 7.08 -9.09
C PHE A 213 -18.84 8.40 -8.93
N GLY A 214 -19.34 9.46 -9.57
CA GLY A 214 -18.84 10.84 -9.39
C GLY A 214 -19.83 11.75 -8.63
N GLY A 215 -20.96 11.21 -8.20
CA GLY A 215 -22.00 11.87 -7.42
C GLY A 215 -22.32 11.07 -6.16
N ILE A 216 -22.85 11.77 -5.14
CA ILE A 216 -23.13 11.21 -3.82
C ILE A 216 -24.44 10.43 -3.83
N GLY A 217 -24.45 9.27 -3.20
CA GLY A 217 -25.63 8.44 -2.95
C GLY A 217 -25.27 6.97 -2.89
N THR A 218 -26.02 6.18 -2.12
CA THR A 218 -25.77 4.73 -2.00
C THR A 218 -26.71 3.95 -2.90
N TYR A 219 -26.17 3.56 -4.06
CA TYR A 219 -26.89 2.95 -5.18
C TYR A 219 -26.75 1.43 -5.24
N VAL A 220 -25.74 0.86 -4.58
CA VAL A 220 -25.50 -0.58 -4.56
C VAL A 220 -25.39 -1.06 -3.11
N LYS A 221 -26.11 -2.14 -2.80
CA LYS A 221 -26.02 -2.85 -1.51
C LYS A 221 -25.87 -4.35 -1.73
N ALA A 222 -25.55 -5.11 -0.68
CA ALA A 222 -25.62 -6.56 -0.76
C ALA A 222 -27.07 -7.06 -0.85
N SER A 223 -27.27 -8.27 -1.37
CA SER A 223 -28.59 -8.88 -1.50
C SER A 223 -29.30 -9.11 -0.16
N GLN A 224 -28.52 -9.38 0.90
CA GLN A 224 -28.99 -9.62 2.27
C GLN A 224 -29.32 -8.34 3.05
N GLU A 225 -28.90 -7.17 2.57
CA GLU A 225 -29.18 -5.90 3.25
C GLU A 225 -30.61 -5.42 2.95
N ASN A 226 -31.25 -4.81 3.95
CA ASN A 226 -32.54 -4.14 3.77
C ASN A 226 -32.30 -2.68 3.37
N ASN A 227 -33.02 -2.17 2.36
CA ASN A 227 -32.92 -0.77 1.94
C ASN A 227 -33.11 0.21 3.11
N ALA A 228 -34.06 -0.09 4.01
CA ALA A 228 -34.37 0.78 5.14
C ALA A 228 -33.21 0.94 6.15
N THR A 229 -32.20 0.06 6.14
CA THR A 229 -31.05 0.10 7.06
C THR A 229 -29.79 0.70 6.44
N VAL A 230 -29.80 1.04 5.14
CA VAL A 230 -28.64 1.59 4.43
C VAL A 230 -28.40 3.08 4.76
N GLY A 231 -29.43 3.81 5.20
CA GLY A 231 -29.31 5.21 5.63
C GLY A 231 -29.49 6.25 4.53
N ASP A 232 -29.75 5.84 3.28
CA ASP A 232 -30.01 6.73 2.14
C ASP A 232 -31.41 6.50 1.54
N HIS A 233 -32.44 7.00 2.23
CA HIS A 233 -33.82 6.78 1.82
C HIS A 233 -34.19 7.38 0.45
N ALA A 234 -33.46 8.41 0.00
CA ALA A 234 -33.74 9.06 -1.28
C ALA A 234 -33.50 8.14 -2.48
N ASN A 235 -32.62 7.15 -2.32
CA ASN A 235 -32.27 6.19 -3.37
C ASN A 235 -32.86 4.79 -3.14
N ASP A 236 -33.71 4.58 -2.13
CA ASP A 236 -34.27 3.26 -1.79
C ASP A 236 -35.00 2.58 -2.98
N ALA A 237 -35.71 3.37 -3.81
CA ALA A 237 -36.43 2.88 -4.98
C ALA A 237 -35.52 2.54 -6.17
N LEU A 238 -34.32 3.12 -6.22
CA LEU A 238 -33.33 2.97 -7.29
C LEU A 238 -32.28 1.90 -7.01
N ARG A 239 -32.04 1.66 -5.71
CA ARG A 239 -30.91 0.87 -5.23
C ARG A 239 -30.99 -0.55 -5.74
N VAL A 240 -29.86 -1.05 -6.22
CA VAL A 240 -29.71 -2.41 -6.73
C VAL A 240 -28.90 -3.28 -5.79
N ASN A 241 -29.09 -4.59 -5.89
CA ASN A 241 -28.18 -5.52 -5.24
C ASN A 241 -26.88 -5.64 -6.06
N ALA A 242 -25.74 -5.79 -5.41
CA ALA A 242 -24.44 -5.93 -6.05
C ALA A 242 -24.39 -7.13 -7.01
N ALA A 243 -25.09 -8.23 -6.66
CA ALA A 243 -25.28 -9.37 -7.55
C ALA A 243 -25.93 -9.02 -8.91
N GLN A 244 -26.69 -7.92 -9.00
CA GLN A 244 -27.38 -7.48 -10.21
C GLN A 244 -26.55 -6.49 -11.05
N VAL A 245 -25.46 -5.95 -10.52
CA VAL A 245 -24.60 -5.02 -11.26
C VAL A 245 -23.93 -5.76 -12.42
N GLY A 246 -24.03 -5.18 -13.61
CA GLY A 246 -23.49 -5.72 -14.87
C GLY A 246 -22.12 -5.16 -15.26
N ALA A 247 -21.64 -4.12 -14.57
CA ALA A 247 -20.31 -3.58 -14.78
C ALA A 247 -19.22 -4.59 -14.39
N LYS A 248 -18.07 -4.56 -15.07
CA LYS A 248 -16.88 -5.35 -14.69
C LYS A 248 -16.08 -4.67 -13.58
N VAL A 249 -15.98 -3.33 -13.65
CA VAL A 249 -15.25 -2.48 -12.72
C VAL A 249 -16.20 -1.44 -12.14
N ILE A 250 -16.10 -1.17 -10.84
CA ILE A 250 -16.72 0.00 -10.20
C ILE A 250 -15.59 0.91 -9.72
N GLY A 251 -15.65 2.20 -10.08
CA GLY A 251 -14.77 3.23 -9.54
C GLY A 251 -15.55 4.20 -8.65
N GLU A 252 -15.13 4.35 -7.40
CA GLU A 252 -15.81 5.21 -6.41
C GLU A 252 -15.06 6.52 -6.18
N GLY A 253 -15.14 7.42 -7.16
CA GLY A 253 -14.61 8.77 -6.99
C GLY A 253 -15.39 9.61 -5.97
N ALA A 254 -16.67 9.32 -5.77
CA ALA A 254 -17.51 9.90 -4.73
C ALA A 254 -17.66 8.94 -3.54
N ASN A 255 -18.01 9.49 -2.38
CA ASN A 255 -18.24 8.71 -1.16
C ASN A 255 -19.55 7.90 -1.24
N LEU A 256 -19.50 6.69 -0.67
CA LEU A 256 -20.63 5.82 -0.34
C LEU A 256 -21.52 5.42 -1.53
N GLY A 257 -20.95 5.23 -2.73
CA GLY A 257 -21.64 4.67 -3.89
C GLY A 257 -22.21 3.28 -3.63
N CYS A 258 -21.43 2.48 -2.91
CA CYS A 258 -21.73 1.12 -2.48
C CYS A 258 -21.69 0.98 -0.95
N THR A 259 -22.56 0.16 -0.36
CA THR A 259 -22.34 -0.31 1.02
C THR A 259 -21.11 -1.23 1.08
N GLN A 260 -20.46 -1.33 2.23
CA GLN A 260 -19.31 -2.24 2.39
C GLN A 260 -19.67 -3.69 2.05
N ALA A 261 -20.81 -4.19 2.52
CA ALA A 261 -21.28 -5.53 2.18
C ALA A 261 -21.57 -5.67 0.67
N GLY A 262 -22.07 -4.61 0.01
CA GLY A 262 -22.27 -4.57 -1.44
C GLY A 262 -20.96 -4.66 -2.22
N ARG A 263 -19.91 -3.95 -1.77
CA ARG A 263 -18.57 -4.05 -2.36
C ARG A 263 -18.04 -5.49 -2.30
N ILE A 264 -18.20 -6.14 -1.14
CA ILE A 264 -17.79 -7.53 -0.92
C ILE A 264 -18.59 -8.49 -1.82
N GLU A 265 -19.92 -8.35 -1.90
CA GLU A 265 -20.76 -9.19 -2.78
C GLU A 265 -20.38 -9.03 -4.26
N PHE A 266 -20.11 -7.80 -4.71
CA PHE A 266 -19.66 -7.53 -6.08
C PHE A 266 -18.29 -8.15 -6.36
N ALA A 267 -17.35 -8.03 -5.42
CA ALA A 267 -16.03 -8.63 -5.53
C ALA A 267 -16.07 -10.16 -5.55
N LEU A 268 -16.89 -10.79 -4.70
CA LEU A 268 -17.07 -12.25 -4.67
C LEU A 268 -17.70 -12.79 -5.97
N LYS A 269 -18.49 -11.99 -6.67
CA LYS A 269 -19.03 -12.32 -8.01
C LYS A 269 -17.94 -12.22 -9.11
N GLY A 270 -16.76 -11.66 -8.81
CA GLY A 270 -15.67 -11.45 -9.75
C GLY A 270 -15.60 -10.03 -10.33
N GLY A 271 -16.41 -9.09 -9.82
CA GLY A 271 -16.28 -7.67 -10.13
C GLY A 271 -15.05 -7.06 -9.46
N ARG A 272 -14.49 -6.00 -10.04
CA ARG A 272 -13.34 -5.28 -9.45
C ARG A 272 -13.77 -3.95 -8.84
N ILE A 273 -13.48 -3.77 -7.56
CA ILE A 273 -13.81 -2.57 -6.78
C ILE A 273 -12.89 -2.50 -5.56
N ASN A 274 -12.51 -1.29 -5.12
CA ASN A 274 -11.90 -1.05 -3.81
C ASN A 274 -12.96 -0.49 -2.84
N THR A 275 -12.54 0.17 -1.77
CA THR A 275 -13.40 1.08 -1.01
C THR A 275 -13.22 2.51 -1.53
N ASP A 276 -14.24 3.34 -1.36
CA ASP A 276 -14.20 4.77 -1.70
C ASP A 276 -13.01 5.49 -1.07
N PHE A 277 -12.70 5.24 0.21
CA PHE A 277 -11.56 5.85 0.90
C PHE A 277 -10.18 5.42 0.36
N ILE A 278 -10.10 4.45 -0.55
CA ILE A 278 -8.89 4.15 -1.32
C ILE A 278 -8.90 4.91 -2.65
N ASP A 279 -10.04 4.88 -3.34
CA ASP A 279 -10.16 5.49 -4.66
C ASP A 279 -10.08 7.03 -4.58
N ASN A 280 -10.80 7.66 -3.64
CA ASN A 280 -10.95 9.10 -3.58
C ASN A 280 -10.03 9.81 -2.56
N SER A 281 -9.09 9.09 -1.94
CA SER A 281 -8.19 9.61 -0.91
C SER A 281 -7.31 10.79 -1.36
N ALA A 282 -7.07 10.92 -2.67
CA ALA A 282 -6.25 11.98 -3.26
C ALA A 282 -6.70 13.39 -2.87
N GLY A 283 -8.00 13.60 -2.67
CA GLY A 283 -8.51 14.90 -2.22
C GLY A 283 -8.03 15.23 -0.80
N VAL A 284 -8.15 14.29 0.12
CA VAL A 284 -7.73 14.50 1.53
C VAL A 284 -6.20 14.61 1.62
N ASP A 285 -5.48 13.77 0.89
CA ASP A 285 -4.01 13.79 0.83
C ASP A 285 -3.47 15.11 0.24
N CYS A 286 -4.11 15.64 -0.82
CA CYS A 286 -3.77 16.97 -1.34
C CYS A 286 -3.94 18.07 -0.28
N SER A 287 -4.96 17.97 0.57
CA SER A 287 -5.18 18.89 1.69
C SER A 287 -4.11 18.77 2.77
N ASP A 288 -3.68 17.55 3.12
CA ASP A 288 -2.60 17.35 4.09
C ASP A 288 -1.28 17.94 3.57
N ASN A 289 -0.94 17.67 2.30
CA ASN A 289 0.19 18.27 1.62
C ASN A 289 0.13 19.81 1.62
N GLU A 290 -1.05 20.40 1.34
CA GLU A 290 -1.25 21.85 1.39
C GLU A 290 -0.89 22.41 2.77
N VAL A 291 -1.41 21.80 3.83
CA VAL A 291 -1.20 22.24 5.22
C VAL A 291 0.28 22.17 5.59
N ASN A 292 0.94 21.05 5.30
CA ASN A 292 2.37 20.85 5.55
C ASN A 292 3.23 21.89 4.82
N ILE A 293 2.93 22.14 3.54
CA ILE A 293 3.60 23.19 2.75
C ILE A 293 3.40 24.57 3.38
N LYS A 294 2.16 24.91 3.76
CA LYS A 294 1.85 26.21 4.33
C LYS A 294 2.53 26.44 5.68
N ILE A 295 2.60 25.43 6.55
CA ILE A 295 3.32 25.50 7.84
C ILE A 295 4.80 25.79 7.60
N ALA A 296 5.45 25.07 6.67
CA ALA A 296 6.85 25.30 6.32
C ALA A 296 7.09 26.71 5.76
N LEU A 297 6.24 27.19 4.84
CA LEU A 297 6.35 28.52 4.24
C LEU A 297 6.01 29.65 5.24
N ALA A 298 5.13 29.40 6.21
CA ALA A 298 4.84 30.33 7.30
C ALA A 298 6.08 30.59 8.16
N ALA A 299 6.89 29.56 8.43
CA ALA A 299 8.18 29.72 9.11
C ALA A 299 9.15 30.62 8.31
N ALA A 300 9.25 30.42 6.98
CA ALA A 300 10.05 31.29 6.11
C ALA A 300 9.55 32.75 6.06
N LYS A 301 8.22 32.95 6.08
CA LYS A 301 7.58 34.28 6.15
C LYS A 301 7.92 34.98 7.46
N ARG A 302 7.74 34.32 8.60
CA ARG A 302 8.09 34.87 9.93
C ARG A 302 9.56 35.25 10.04
N ALA A 303 10.44 34.51 9.37
CA ALA A 303 11.87 34.82 9.27
C ALA A 303 12.21 35.95 8.26
N GLY A 304 11.23 36.56 7.60
CA GLY A 304 11.43 37.65 6.62
C GLY A 304 12.05 37.21 5.28
N ARG A 305 12.17 35.91 5.02
CA ARG A 305 12.82 35.37 3.80
C ARG A 305 11.86 35.16 2.63
N LEU A 306 10.55 35.18 2.89
CA LEU A 306 9.51 35.00 1.89
C LEU A 306 8.42 36.07 2.07
N SER A 307 8.09 36.80 1.02
CA SER A 307 6.94 37.71 1.00
C SER A 307 5.66 36.94 0.67
N GLU A 308 4.51 37.41 1.14
CA GLU A 308 3.20 36.79 0.83
C GLU A 308 2.95 36.61 -0.67
N LYS A 309 3.24 37.61 -1.50
CA LYS A 309 3.09 37.50 -2.96
C LYS A 309 3.86 36.31 -3.54
N ARG A 310 5.17 36.26 -3.26
CA ARG A 310 6.05 35.16 -3.71
C ARG A 310 5.67 33.80 -3.12
N ARG A 311 4.98 33.76 -1.98
CA ARG A 311 4.46 32.52 -1.40
C ARG A 311 3.28 31.99 -2.23
N VAL A 312 2.33 32.86 -2.58
CA VAL A 312 1.18 32.49 -3.42
C VAL A 312 1.66 32.06 -4.81
N ASP A 313 2.55 32.84 -5.44
CA ASP A 313 3.15 32.48 -6.73
C ASP A 313 3.83 31.08 -6.66
N LEU A 314 4.50 30.77 -5.55
CA LEU A 314 5.15 29.47 -5.36
C LEU A 314 4.15 28.32 -5.17
N LEU A 315 3.03 28.53 -4.48
CA LEU A 315 1.99 27.53 -4.32
C LEU A 315 1.39 27.15 -5.67
N GLU A 316 1.06 28.15 -6.50
CA GLU A 316 0.56 27.94 -7.86
C GLU A 316 1.59 27.20 -8.74
N ASP A 317 2.87 27.59 -8.68
CA ASP A 317 3.95 26.91 -9.42
C ASP A 317 4.14 25.43 -9.02
N MET A 318 3.70 25.03 -7.82
CA MET A 318 3.90 23.68 -7.28
C MET A 318 2.72 22.72 -7.47
N THR A 319 1.59 23.19 -8.05
CA THR A 319 0.36 22.40 -8.19
C THR A 319 0.57 20.99 -8.77
N GLU A 320 1.26 20.86 -9.90
CA GLU A 320 1.52 19.53 -10.48
C GLU A 320 2.51 18.70 -9.65
N SER A 321 3.49 19.34 -8.98
CA SER A 321 4.40 18.61 -8.11
C SER A 321 3.72 18.05 -6.86
N VAL A 322 2.63 18.68 -6.38
CA VAL A 322 1.78 18.13 -5.31
C VAL A 322 0.92 17.01 -5.86
N ALA A 323 0.32 17.20 -7.05
CA ALA A 323 -0.46 16.16 -7.70
C ALA A 323 0.37 14.88 -7.91
N ASP A 324 1.63 14.99 -8.31
CA ASP A 324 2.53 13.84 -8.51
C ASP A 324 2.78 13.06 -7.21
N ILE A 325 2.95 13.76 -6.08
CA ILE A 325 3.14 13.12 -4.76
C ILE A 325 1.88 12.34 -4.37
N VAL A 326 0.72 13.00 -4.42
CA VAL A 326 -0.57 12.43 -4.04
C VAL A 326 -0.95 11.23 -4.91
N LEU A 327 -0.78 11.35 -6.23
CA LEU A 327 -1.16 10.27 -7.16
C LEU A 327 -0.24 9.06 -7.07
N GLU A 328 1.02 9.27 -6.68
CA GLU A 328 1.94 8.17 -6.40
C GLU A 328 1.48 7.38 -5.17
N ASP A 329 1.00 8.06 -4.13
CA ASP A 329 0.43 7.41 -2.95
C ASP A 329 -0.81 6.57 -3.28
N ASN A 330 -1.74 7.12 -4.08
CA ASN A 330 -2.88 6.34 -4.60
C ASN A 330 -2.42 5.11 -5.40
N ARG A 331 -1.42 5.28 -6.28
CA ARG A 331 -0.89 4.20 -7.12
C ARG A 331 -0.30 3.07 -6.28
N LEU A 332 0.51 3.41 -5.27
CA LEU A 332 1.16 2.43 -4.40
C LEU A 332 0.14 1.70 -3.52
N GLN A 333 -0.88 2.40 -3.01
CA GLN A 333 -1.96 1.77 -2.23
C GLN A 333 -2.78 0.78 -3.08
N ALA A 334 -3.18 1.17 -4.29
CA ALA A 334 -3.91 0.30 -5.19
C ALA A 334 -3.09 -0.94 -5.60
N LEU A 335 -1.78 -0.77 -5.81
CA LEU A 335 -0.83 -1.87 -6.03
C LEU A 335 -0.71 -2.79 -4.81
N ALA A 336 -0.62 -2.24 -3.60
CA ALA A 336 -0.53 -3.03 -2.37
C ALA A 336 -1.74 -3.96 -2.19
N LEU A 337 -2.94 -3.48 -2.52
CA LEU A 337 -4.16 -4.30 -2.52
C LEU A 337 -4.10 -5.44 -3.55
N SER A 338 -3.56 -5.20 -4.75
CA SER A 338 -3.39 -6.24 -5.75
C SER A 338 -2.39 -7.31 -5.34
N ILE A 339 -1.31 -6.92 -4.66
CA ILE A 339 -0.34 -7.87 -4.09
C ILE A 339 -1.01 -8.69 -2.98
N ALA A 340 -1.75 -8.04 -2.08
CA ALA A 340 -2.46 -8.69 -0.99
C ALA A 340 -3.52 -9.69 -1.47
N GLU A 341 -4.29 -9.34 -2.49
CA GLU A 341 -5.34 -10.17 -3.09
C GLU A 341 -4.78 -11.45 -3.74
N ALA A 342 -3.57 -11.38 -4.31
CA ALA A 342 -2.91 -12.52 -4.94
C ALA A 342 -2.63 -13.68 -3.95
N GLY A 343 -2.55 -13.41 -2.65
CA GLY A 343 -2.37 -14.43 -1.62
C GLY A 343 -3.56 -15.40 -1.47
N GLY A 344 -4.75 -14.99 -1.92
CA GLY A 344 -5.95 -15.86 -1.97
C GLY A 344 -6.29 -16.55 -0.64
N ALA A 345 -6.81 -17.77 -0.73
CA ALA A 345 -7.22 -18.55 0.44
C ALA A 345 -6.06 -18.89 1.40
N ALA A 346 -4.84 -19.07 0.87
CA ALA A 346 -3.66 -19.41 1.67
C ALA A 346 -3.26 -18.29 2.65
N ALA A 347 -3.64 -17.04 2.35
CA ALA A 347 -3.36 -15.89 3.19
C ALA A 347 -4.42 -15.65 4.29
N ILE A 348 -5.53 -16.38 4.31
CA ILE A 348 -6.59 -16.17 5.32
C ILE A 348 -6.09 -16.35 6.76
N PRO A 349 -5.36 -17.42 7.12
CA PRO A 349 -4.88 -17.58 8.49
C PRO A 349 -4.03 -16.41 9.02
N PRO A 350 -3.03 -15.87 8.30
CA PRO A 350 -2.34 -14.67 8.74
C PRO A 350 -3.23 -13.43 8.82
N TYR A 351 -4.17 -13.22 7.89
CA TYR A 351 -5.10 -12.09 7.98
C TYR A 351 -6.05 -12.18 9.18
N VAL A 352 -6.53 -13.38 9.52
CA VAL A 352 -7.33 -13.58 10.74
C VAL A 352 -6.53 -13.17 11.97
N ARG A 353 -5.25 -13.58 12.05
CA ARG A 353 -4.38 -13.16 13.16
C ARG A 353 -4.17 -11.65 13.18
N LEU A 354 -3.98 -11.01 12.02
CA LEU A 354 -3.85 -9.54 11.95
C LEU A 354 -5.12 -8.83 12.45
N ILE A 355 -6.30 -9.30 12.05
CA ILE A 355 -7.59 -8.74 12.52
C ILE A 355 -7.64 -8.79 14.05
N GLU A 356 -7.33 -9.95 14.65
CA GLU A 356 -7.31 -10.12 16.11
C GLU A 356 -6.31 -9.17 16.77
N VAL A 357 -5.10 -9.02 16.21
CA VAL A 357 -4.08 -8.11 16.74
C VAL A 357 -4.54 -6.64 16.69
N LEU A 358 -5.20 -6.22 15.61
CA LEU A 358 -5.73 -4.86 15.49
C LEU A 358 -6.90 -4.62 16.46
N GLU A 359 -7.77 -5.61 16.67
CA GLU A 359 -8.83 -5.55 17.68
C GLU A 359 -8.28 -5.48 19.10
N GLU A 360 -7.27 -6.30 19.43
CA GLU A 360 -6.58 -6.30 20.72
C GLU A 360 -5.98 -4.92 21.05
N ARG A 361 -5.60 -4.15 20.01
CA ARG A 361 -5.04 -2.80 20.12
C ARG A 361 -6.08 -1.69 20.01
N GLY A 362 -7.34 -2.02 19.76
CA GLY A 362 -8.42 -1.03 19.60
C GLY A 362 -8.42 -0.28 18.28
N GLN A 363 -7.66 -0.75 17.28
CA GLN A 363 -7.52 -0.12 15.96
C GLN A 363 -8.50 -0.65 14.92
N LEU A 364 -9.33 -1.62 15.30
CA LEU A 364 -10.31 -2.24 14.43
C LEU A 364 -11.49 -2.73 15.27
N ASP A 365 -12.71 -2.47 14.79
CA ASP A 365 -13.91 -3.18 15.22
C ASP A 365 -14.50 -3.86 13.98
N ARG A 366 -14.28 -5.18 13.86
CA ARG A 366 -14.64 -5.91 12.65
C ARG A 366 -16.14 -5.84 12.32
N ALA A 367 -17.00 -5.68 13.34
CA ALA A 367 -18.44 -5.61 13.13
C ALA A 367 -18.84 -4.26 12.51
N ASN A 368 -18.23 -3.16 12.95
CA ASN A 368 -18.48 -1.84 12.37
C ASN A 368 -17.90 -1.71 10.96
N GLU A 369 -16.74 -2.30 10.73
CA GLU A 369 -16.06 -2.29 9.43
C GLU A 369 -16.62 -3.31 8.42
N GLY A 370 -17.62 -4.11 8.81
CA GLY A 370 -18.27 -5.08 7.93
C GLY A 370 -17.40 -6.28 7.54
N LEU A 371 -16.43 -6.64 8.38
CA LEU A 371 -15.59 -7.83 8.21
C LEU A 371 -16.23 -9.06 8.87
N ALA A 372 -16.09 -10.21 8.21
CA ALA A 372 -16.66 -11.46 8.71
C ALA A 372 -15.92 -12.04 9.93
N ASP A 373 -16.60 -12.90 10.68
CA ASP A 373 -15.98 -13.64 11.78
C ASP A 373 -15.00 -14.72 11.29
N ASN A 374 -14.19 -15.25 12.22
CA ASN A 374 -13.16 -16.24 11.93
C ASN A 374 -13.75 -17.53 11.30
N GLU A 375 -14.97 -17.94 11.67
CA GLU A 375 -15.60 -19.15 11.14
C GLU A 375 -16.01 -18.96 9.68
N ALA A 376 -16.61 -17.82 9.35
CA ALA A 376 -16.99 -17.46 7.99
C ALA A 376 -15.76 -17.31 7.09
N LEU A 377 -14.70 -16.65 7.57
CA LEU A 377 -13.44 -16.52 6.83
C LEU A 377 -12.76 -17.89 6.62
N GLY A 378 -12.75 -18.73 7.65
CA GLY A 378 -12.21 -20.09 7.55
C GLY A 378 -12.97 -20.98 6.56
N ARG A 379 -14.32 -20.89 6.53
CA ARG A 379 -15.15 -21.59 5.54
C ARG A 379 -14.86 -21.11 4.12
N ARG A 380 -14.79 -19.80 3.89
CA ARG A 380 -14.40 -19.23 2.58
C ARG A 380 -13.03 -19.72 2.11
N ALA A 381 -12.06 -19.77 3.02
CA ALA A 381 -10.72 -20.28 2.71
C ALA A 381 -10.75 -21.76 2.28
N ALA A 382 -11.53 -22.59 2.97
CA ALA A 382 -11.71 -24.00 2.62
C ALA A 382 -12.39 -24.19 1.24
N GLU A 383 -13.19 -23.21 0.82
CA GLU A 383 -13.81 -23.14 -0.52
C GLU A 383 -12.89 -22.50 -1.58
N GLY A 384 -11.66 -22.14 -1.22
CA GLY A 384 -10.65 -21.59 -2.14
C GLY A 384 -10.69 -20.07 -2.29
N SER A 385 -11.45 -19.34 -1.48
CA SER A 385 -11.58 -17.88 -1.53
C SER A 385 -10.79 -17.17 -0.43
N GLY A 386 -10.03 -16.15 -0.82
CA GLY A 386 -9.34 -15.23 0.10
C GLY A 386 -10.20 -14.05 0.54
N LEU A 387 -9.60 -13.05 1.20
CA LEU A 387 -10.23 -11.75 1.42
C LEU A 387 -10.37 -11.01 0.09
N THR A 388 -11.48 -10.28 -0.06
CA THR A 388 -11.72 -9.41 -1.22
C THR A 388 -11.00 -8.08 -1.04
N ARG A 389 -10.76 -7.33 -2.13
CA ARG A 389 -10.10 -6.01 -2.05
C ARG A 389 -10.77 -5.03 -1.09
N PRO A 390 -12.12 -4.94 -0.99
CA PRO A 390 -12.76 -4.07 -0.01
C PRO A 390 -12.47 -4.46 1.44
N GLU A 391 -12.31 -5.75 1.73
CA GLU A 391 -11.90 -6.22 3.07
C GLU A 391 -10.42 -5.92 3.32
N LEU A 392 -9.57 -6.13 2.31
CA LEU A 392 -8.15 -5.81 2.39
C LEU A 392 -7.88 -4.31 2.54
N ALA A 393 -8.74 -3.45 1.96
CA ALA A 393 -8.65 -2.00 2.11
C ALA A 393 -8.86 -1.53 3.55
N VAL A 394 -9.79 -2.14 4.27
CA VAL A 394 -9.98 -1.88 5.72
C VAL A 394 -8.72 -2.25 6.48
N LEU A 395 -8.18 -3.46 6.25
CA LEU A 395 -6.96 -3.91 6.94
C LEU A 395 -5.75 -3.06 6.58
N LEU A 396 -5.64 -2.60 5.34
CA LEU A 396 -4.56 -1.73 4.88
C LEU A 396 -4.57 -0.40 5.63
N SER A 397 -5.76 0.20 5.79
CA SER A 397 -5.95 1.45 6.52
C SER A 397 -5.59 1.28 8.00
N SER A 398 -6.21 0.31 8.70
CA SER A 398 -5.95 0.06 10.11
C SER A 398 -4.49 -0.31 10.40
N ALA A 399 -3.85 -1.10 9.53
CA ALA A 399 -2.44 -1.47 9.69
C ALA A 399 -1.50 -0.27 9.55
N LYS A 400 -1.82 0.69 8.66
CA LYS A 400 -1.05 1.93 8.51
C LYS A 400 -1.20 2.85 9.71
N ILE A 401 -2.42 3.01 10.23
CA ILE A 401 -2.70 3.84 11.41
C ILE A 401 -1.93 3.28 12.62
N GLU A 402 -2.06 1.98 12.91
CA GLU A 402 -1.34 1.34 14.01
C GLU A 402 0.18 1.46 13.87
N LEU A 403 0.70 1.29 12.65
CA LEU A 403 2.14 1.47 12.42
C LEU A 403 2.55 2.92 12.63
N GLN A 404 1.83 3.88 12.07
CA GLN A 404 2.09 5.32 12.21
C GLN A 404 2.14 5.72 13.69
N GLU A 405 1.11 5.38 14.48
CA GLU A 405 1.07 5.67 15.92
C GLU A 405 2.28 5.08 16.66
N ALA A 406 2.65 3.83 16.34
CA ALA A 406 3.81 3.19 16.93
C ALA A 406 5.13 3.90 16.55
N LEU A 407 5.22 4.49 15.35
CA LEU A 407 6.39 5.26 14.92
C LEU A 407 6.44 6.63 15.60
N GLU A 408 5.31 7.33 15.68
CA GLU A 408 5.17 8.62 16.37
C GLU A 408 5.50 8.52 17.86
N ALA A 409 5.17 7.40 18.50
CA ALA A 409 5.52 7.13 19.89
C ALA A 409 7.00 6.72 20.11
N SER A 410 7.79 6.60 19.03
CA SER A 410 9.16 6.09 19.08
C SER A 410 10.23 7.17 18.83
N GLY A 411 11.51 6.81 18.99
CA GLY A 411 12.64 7.66 18.59
C GLY A 411 13.02 7.55 17.12
N LEU A 412 12.35 6.69 16.32
CA LEU A 412 12.71 6.47 14.92
C LEU A 412 12.59 7.74 14.07
N PRO A 413 11.50 8.52 14.14
CA PRO A 413 11.38 9.73 13.33
C PRO A 413 12.53 10.71 13.54
N ASP A 414 13.16 10.74 14.73
CA ASP A 414 14.26 11.66 15.05
C ASP A 414 15.62 11.26 14.45
N ASP A 415 15.73 10.12 13.75
CA ASP A 415 17.00 9.68 13.17
C ASP A 415 17.53 10.73 12.15
N PRO A 416 18.78 11.23 12.31
CA PRO A 416 19.39 12.16 11.36
C PRO A 416 19.43 11.66 9.91
N GLY A 417 19.49 10.34 9.70
CA GLY A 417 19.50 9.67 8.40
C GLY A 417 18.15 9.66 7.67
N LEU A 418 17.09 10.16 8.31
CA LEU A 418 15.76 10.39 7.73
C LEU A 418 15.53 11.85 7.32
N GLY A 419 16.56 12.72 7.41
CA GLY A 419 16.44 14.11 7.00
C GLY A 419 16.12 14.28 5.51
N ASP A 420 16.64 13.41 4.64
CA ASP A 420 16.32 13.45 3.21
C ASP A 420 14.93 12.86 2.91
N GLU A 421 14.41 12.01 3.81
CA GLU A 421 13.07 11.42 3.74
C GLU A 421 11.99 12.51 3.87
N VAL A 422 12.07 13.30 4.94
CA VAL A 422 11.15 14.42 5.15
C VAL A 422 11.28 15.49 4.06
N ILE A 423 12.43 15.59 3.39
CA ILE A 423 12.59 16.51 2.26
C ILE A 423 11.88 15.96 1.01
N ALA A 424 11.88 14.64 0.82
CA ALA A 424 11.25 14.00 -0.33
C ALA A 424 9.73 14.13 -0.31
N SER A 425 9.09 14.19 0.87
CA SER A 425 7.64 14.38 1.01
C SER A 425 7.14 15.78 0.64
N PHE A 426 8.04 16.74 0.38
CA PHE A 426 7.66 18.09 -0.09
C PHE A 426 7.88 18.24 -1.60
N PRO A 427 7.15 19.15 -2.27
CA PRO A 427 7.32 19.45 -3.69
C PRO A 427 8.75 19.83 -4.06
N VAL A 428 9.18 19.46 -5.27
CA VAL A 428 10.56 19.68 -5.77
C VAL A 428 10.99 21.15 -5.68
N GLY A 429 10.04 22.08 -5.85
CA GLY A 429 10.25 23.53 -5.72
C GLY A 429 10.74 23.97 -4.33
N MET A 430 10.40 23.21 -3.28
CA MET A 430 10.77 23.53 -1.89
C MET A 430 12.05 22.85 -1.41
N ARG A 431 12.30 21.61 -1.86
CA ARG A 431 13.35 20.71 -1.32
C ARG A 431 14.71 21.36 -1.09
N ARG A 432 15.14 22.21 -2.03
CA ARG A 432 16.42 22.95 -1.94
C ARG A 432 16.29 24.31 -1.25
N LYS A 433 15.28 25.12 -1.63
CA LYS A 433 15.18 26.53 -1.21
C LYS A 433 14.73 26.68 0.25
N PHE A 434 13.90 25.75 0.72
CA PHE A 434 13.29 25.78 2.05
C PHE A 434 13.69 24.55 2.88
N ARG A 435 14.86 23.96 2.58
CA ARG A 435 15.35 22.74 3.24
C ARG A 435 15.33 22.85 4.76
N GLN A 436 15.76 23.99 5.31
CA GLN A 436 15.81 24.19 6.75
C GLN A 436 14.40 24.22 7.38
N GLU A 437 13.43 24.85 6.71
CA GLU A 437 12.05 24.92 7.20
C GLU A 437 11.37 23.55 7.19
N ILE A 438 11.74 22.69 6.23
CA ILE A 438 11.25 21.31 6.14
C ILE A 438 11.89 20.44 7.22
N VAL A 439 13.21 20.55 7.42
CA VAL A 439 13.92 19.76 8.45
C VAL A 439 13.49 20.17 9.87
N ASP A 440 13.23 21.46 10.10
CA ASP A 440 12.75 21.99 11.38
C ASP A 440 11.21 22.03 11.45
N HIS A 441 10.52 21.32 10.55
CA HIS A 441 9.05 21.34 10.49
C HIS A 441 8.45 20.91 11.83
N ARG A 442 7.38 21.59 12.27
CA ARG A 442 6.75 21.27 13.57
C ARG A 442 6.20 19.84 13.60
N LEU A 443 5.64 19.39 12.48
CA LEU A 443 5.07 18.05 12.30
C LEU A 443 6.08 17.06 11.69
N ARG A 444 7.38 17.31 11.84
CA ARG A 444 8.42 16.49 11.21
C ARG A 444 8.40 15.04 11.70
N ARG A 445 7.85 14.76 12.89
CA ARG A 445 7.75 13.39 13.42
C ARG A 445 6.61 12.65 12.76
N GLU A 446 5.46 13.30 12.69
CA GLU A 446 4.20 12.83 12.12
C GLU A 446 4.36 12.57 10.62
N ILE A 447 4.92 13.54 9.87
CA ILE A 447 5.20 13.37 8.42
C ILE A 447 6.09 12.15 8.18
N VAL A 448 7.20 12.01 8.92
CA VAL A 448 8.11 10.87 8.75
C VAL A 448 7.44 9.56 9.14
N ALA A 449 6.63 9.54 10.20
CA ALA A 449 5.89 8.36 10.61
C ALA A 449 4.88 7.92 9.53
N THR A 450 4.10 8.84 8.98
CA THR A 450 3.15 8.58 7.90
C THR A 450 3.85 8.03 6.65
N GLU A 451 4.92 8.67 6.19
CA GLU A 451 5.68 8.24 5.01
C GLU A 451 6.28 6.83 5.17
N LEU A 452 6.88 6.56 6.33
CA LEU A 452 7.46 5.25 6.62
C LEU A 452 6.39 4.16 6.78
N ALA A 453 5.26 4.48 7.42
CA ALA A 453 4.14 3.55 7.55
C ALA A 453 3.55 3.21 6.17
N ASN A 454 3.30 4.23 5.34
CA ASN A 454 2.86 4.07 3.96
C ASN A 454 3.82 3.17 3.18
N ARG A 455 5.11 3.51 3.17
CA ARG A 455 6.10 2.75 2.41
C ARG A 455 6.23 1.31 2.86
N MET A 456 6.36 1.08 4.18
CA MET A 456 6.53 -0.26 4.72
C MET A 456 5.32 -1.12 4.40
N ILE A 457 4.10 -0.64 4.64
CA ILE A 457 2.88 -1.42 4.38
C ILE A 457 2.69 -1.62 2.87
N ASN A 458 2.91 -0.60 2.05
CA ASN A 458 2.76 -0.71 0.59
C ASN A 458 3.77 -1.70 -0.03
N ARG A 459 5.00 -1.81 0.51
CA ARG A 459 6.08 -2.64 -0.04
C ARG A 459 6.19 -4.02 0.60
N MET A 460 5.93 -4.16 1.90
CA MET A 460 6.01 -5.42 2.66
C MET A 460 4.65 -6.10 2.85
N GLY A 461 3.55 -5.40 2.58
CA GLY A 461 2.20 -5.88 2.89
C GLY A 461 1.86 -5.75 4.38
N MET A 462 0.60 -6.05 4.70
CA MET A 462 0.02 -5.85 6.04
C MET A 462 0.44 -6.92 7.06
N ILE A 463 0.92 -8.08 6.61
CA ILE A 463 1.21 -9.22 7.48
C ILE A 463 2.62 -9.15 8.07
N HIS A 464 3.62 -8.94 7.22
CA HIS A 464 5.03 -9.08 7.62
C HIS A 464 5.47 -8.19 8.79
N PRO A 465 5.07 -6.91 8.89
CA PRO A 465 5.45 -6.07 10.02
C PRO A 465 4.97 -6.64 11.37
N PHE A 466 3.75 -7.16 11.40
CA PHE A 466 3.09 -7.65 12.61
C PHE A 466 3.55 -9.05 13.00
N GLU A 467 3.77 -9.94 12.03
CA GLU A 467 4.36 -11.26 12.32
C GLU A 467 5.79 -11.12 12.86
N LEU A 468 6.61 -10.22 12.31
CA LEU A 468 7.97 -10.00 12.80
C LEU A 468 7.99 -9.49 14.25
N VAL A 469 6.98 -8.72 14.67
CA VAL A 469 6.80 -8.30 16.06
C VAL A 469 6.61 -9.52 16.97
N GLU A 470 5.73 -10.46 16.61
CA GLU A 470 5.48 -11.67 17.39
C GLU A 470 6.66 -12.65 17.37
N GLU A 471 7.32 -12.82 16.21
CA GLU A 471 8.44 -13.75 16.02
C GLU A 471 9.70 -13.34 16.79
N GLU A 472 10.06 -12.06 16.71
CA GLU A 472 11.33 -11.55 17.25
C GLU A 472 11.15 -10.85 18.61
N GLY A 473 9.92 -10.76 19.12
CA GLY A 473 9.61 -10.05 20.37
C GLY A 473 10.00 -8.57 20.29
N ALA A 474 9.78 -7.96 19.13
CA ALA A 474 10.17 -6.58 18.82
C ALA A 474 8.97 -5.63 18.81
N THR A 475 9.22 -4.34 18.83
CA THR A 475 8.19 -3.30 18.59
C THR A 475 8.05 -3.01 17.10
N LEU A 476 6.87 -2.51 16.66
CA LEU A 476 6.67 -2.08 15.27
C LEU A 476 7.72 -1.05 14.82
N ALA A 477 8.10 -0.12 15.70
CA ALA A 477 9.16 0.84 15.42
C ALA A 477 10.54 0.19 15.19
N GLN A 478 10.87 -0.90 15.90
CA GLN A 478 12.10 -1.65 15.63
C GLN A 478 12.04 -2.40 14.30
N VAL A 479 10.88 -2.96 13.95
CA VAL A 479 10.71 -3.62 12.64
C VAL A 479 10.84 -2.61 11.50
N CYS A 480 10.21 -1.43 11.63
CA CYS A 480 10.34 -0.34 10.66
C CYS A 480 11.78 0.21 10.58
N SER A 481 12.47 0.34 11.72
CA SER A 481 13.90 0.69 11.74
C SER A 481 14.73 -0.30 10.92
N SER A 482 14.52 -1.61 11.10
CA SER A 482 15.17 -2.65 10.30
C SER A 482 14.79 -2.57 8.82
N PHE A 483 13.55 -2.19 8.49
CA PHE A 483 13.10 -1.98 7.12
C PHE A 483 13.89 -0.83 6.45
N VAL A 484 13.98 0.35 7.09
CA VAL A 484 14.76 1.49 6.60
C VAL A 484 16.23 1.14 6.36
N VAL A 485 16.83 0.33 7.24
CA VAL A 485 18.21 -0.14 7.06
C VAL A 485 18.29 -1.11 5.86
N ALA A 486 17.37 -2.07 5.77
CA ALA A 486 17.35 -3.05 4.69
C ALA A 486 17.19 -2.39 3.31
N GLU A 487 16.33 -1.38 3.19
CA GLU A 487 16.14 -0.61 1.95
C GLU A 487 17.47 -0.08 1.41
N LYS A 488 18.26 0.56 2.28
CA LYS A 488 19.58 1.11 1.92
C LYS A 488 20.61 0.02 1.62
N LEU A 489 20.71 -1.01 2.47
CA LEU A 489 21.71 -2.08 2.31
C LEU A 489 21.52 -2.88 1.00
N PHE A 490 20.27 -3.11 0.61
CA PHE A 490 19.93 -3.92 -0.55
C PHE A 490 19.56 -3.10 -1.80
N ALA A 491 19.58 -1.75 -1.70
CA ALA A 491 19.21 -0.81 -2.75
C ALA A 491 17.81 -1.11 -3.31
N MET A 492 16.83 -1.16 -2.40
CA MET A 492 15.46 -1.57 -2.72
C MET A 492 14.73 -0.58 -3.64
N ASP A 493 15.00 0.72 -3.52
CA ASP A 493 14.39 1.74 -4.39
C ASP A 493 14.59 1.43 -5.87
N ALA A 494 15.83 1.14 -6.28
CA ALA A 494 16.16 0.80 -7.66
C ALA A 494 15.54 -0.54 -8.11
N MET A 495 15.37 -1.50 -7.18
CA MET A 495 14.71 -2.77 -7.48
C MET A 495 13.21 -2.58 -7.70
N TRP A 496 12.55 -1.84 -6.82
CA TRP A 496 11.13 -1.53 -6.97
C TRP A 496 10.87 -0.71 -8.23
N GLU A 497 11.66 0.33 -8.51
CA GLU A 497 11.55 1.10 -9.75
C GLU A 497 11.69 0.21 -11.00
N ALA A 498 12.65 -0.72 -11.01
CA ALA A 498 12.83 -1.67 -12.11
C ALA A 498 11.67 -2.66 -12.28
N ILE A 499 11.02 -3.05 -11.17
CA ILE A 499 9.80 -3.87 -11.20
C ILE A 499 8.60 -3.03 -11.63
N GLU A 500 8.50 -1.76 -11.29
CA GLU A 500 7.35 -0.89 -11.61
C GLU A 500 7.33 -0.45 -13.07
N THR A 501 8.50 -0.12 -13.60
CA THR A 501 8.65 0.45 -14.94
C THR A 501 8.93 -0.60 -16.01
N GLY A 502 9.32 -1.82 -15.62
CA GLY A 502 9.60 -2.90 -16.55
C GLY A 502 8.37 -3.32 -17.36
N ASP A 503 8.53 -3.52 -18.67
CA ASP A 503 7.45 -4.03 -19.53
C ASP A 503 7.22 -5.52 -19.24
N MET A 504 6.03 -5.85 -18.71
CA MET A 504 5.63 -7.22 -18.36
C MET A 504 4.13 -7.30 -18.06
N PRO A 505 3.52 -8.50 -18.13
CA PRO A 505 2.15 -8.72 -17.65
C PRO A 505 2.01 -8.43 -16.16
N GLU A 506 0.84 -7.93 -15.73
CA GLU A 506 0.61 -7.58 -14.32
C GLU A 506 0.74 -8.76 -13.37
N VAL A 507 0.40 -9.98 -13.81
CA VAL A 507 0.57 -11.20 -13.01
C VAL A 507 2.05 -11.42 -12.65
N ALA A 508 2.97 -11.22 -13.61
CA ALA A 508 4.41 -11.31 -13.36
C ALA A 508 4.89 -10.21 -12.41
N ARG A 509 4.37 -8.98 -12.59
CA ARG A 509 4.75 -7.83 -11.76
C ARG A 509 4.34 -8.02 -10.30
N ILE A 510 3.11 -8.47 -10.06
CA ILE A 510 2.60 -8.79 -8.71
C ILE A 510 3.45 -9.88 -8.08
N ALA A 511 3.76 -10.96 -8.82
CA ALA A 511 4.60 -12.05 -8.33
C ALA A 511 6.00 -11.56 -7.94
N LEU A 512 6.62 -10.67 -8.73
CA LEU A 512 7.92 -10.08 -8.38
C LEU A 512 7.86 -9.29 -7.08
N PHE A 513 6.81 -8.49 -6.85
CA PHE A 513 6.64 -7.76 -5.60
C PHE A 513 6.45 -8.68 -4.38
N GLU A 514 5.58 -9.68 -4.50
CA GLU A 514 5.33 -10.65 -3.45
C GLU A 514 6.63 -11.38 -3.06
N ARG A 515 7.37 -11.88 -4.07
CA ARG A 515 8.66 -12.54 -3.86
C ARG A 515 9.72 -11.60 -3.29
N THR A 516 9.68 -10.32 -3.65
CA THR A 516 10.58 -9.30 -3.09
C THR A 516 10.32 -9.08 -1.60
N ALA A 517 9.06 -8.93 -1.20
CA ALA A 517 8.68 -8.77 0.21
C ALA A 517 9.08 -10.02 1.04
N LEU A 518 8.80 -11.21 0.50
CA LEU A 518 9.19 -12.48 1.11
C LEU A 518 10.72 -12.61 1.27
N ALA A 519 11.48 -12.17 0.27
CA ALA A 519 12.95 -12.18 0.31
C ALA A 519 13.51 -11.14 1.28
N LEU A 520 12.85 -9.99 1.44
CA LEU A 520 13.31 -8.91 2.30
C LEU A 520 13.09 -9.23 3.78
N ARG A 521 11.97 -9.90 4.10
CA ARG A 521 11.58 -10.29 5.46
C ARG A 521 12.69 -10.93 6.32
N PRO A 522 13.43 -11.98 5.87
CA PRO A 522 14.51 -12.57 6.68
C PRO A 522 15.66 -11.59 6.96
N HIS A 523 15.91 -10.62 6.08
CA HIS A 523 16.91 -9.57 6.33
C HIS A 523 16.46 -8.60 7.43
N LEU A 524 15.17 -8.29 7.51
CA LEU A 524 14.62 -7.48 8.61
C LEU A 524 14.80 -8.22 9.94
N ALA A 525 14.49 -9.51 10.00
CA ALA A 525 14.71 -10.34 11.18
C ALA A 525 16.20 -10.39 11.58
N ASP A 526 17.10 -10.57 10.60
CA ASP A 526 18.53 -10.54 10.86
C ASP A 526 19.01 -9.18 11.39
N LEU A 527 18.45 -8.08 10.89
CA LEU A 527 18.74 -6.73 11.38
C LEU A 527 18.22 -6.49 12.79
N LEU A 528 17.04 -7.02 13.14
CA LEU A 528 16.50 -7.00 14.51
C LEU A 528 17.44 -7.71 15.49
N ARG A 529 17.92 -8.92 15.13
CA ARG A 529 18.89 -9.67 15.95
C ARG A 529 20.28 -9.03 15.93
N ALA A 530 20.66 -8.38 14.82
CA ALA A 530 21.92 -7.67 14.69
C ALA A 530 21.96 -6.41 15.57
N GLY A 531 20.85 -5.69 15.64
CA GLY A 531 20.67 -4.43 16.36
C GLY A 531 20.19 -4.62 17.79
N ALA A 532 20.79 -5.50 18.60
CA ALA A 532 20.40 -5.67 20.00
C ALA A 532 20.49 -4.33 20.78
N GLY A 533 19.36 -3.63 20.90
CA GLY A 533 19.17 -2.32 21.55
C GLY A 533 18.55 -1.25 20.63
N PRO A 534 18.07 -0.11 21.17
CA PRO A 534 17.55 1.00 20.38
C PRO A 534 18.70 1.71 19.65
N ARG A 535 19.16 1.13 18.54
CA ARG A 535 20.12 1.78 17.64
C ARG A 535 19.36 2.55 16.58
N VAL A 536 19.86 3.73 16.25
CA VAL A 536 19.33 4.54 15.16
C VAL A 536 19.73 3.91 13.82
N PRO A 537 18.79 3.73 12.87
CA PRO A 537 19.06 3.20 11.52
C PRO A 537 20.35 3.71 10.86
N SER A 538 20.63 5.02 10.95
CA SER A 538 21.81 5.64 10.31
C SER A 538 23.15 5.04 10.77
N GLN A 539 23.26 4.66 12.03
CA GLN A 539 24.46 4.01 12.57
C GLN A 539 24.61 2.59 12.00
N MET A 540 23.51 1.83 11.94
CA MET A 540 23.53 0.47 11.41
C MET A 540 23.90 0.44 9.92
N VAL A 541 23.40 1.38 9.14
CA VAL A 541 23.78 1.54 7.72
C VAL A 541 25.27 1.80 7.61
N ALA A 542 25.82 2.75 8.37
CA ALA A 542 27.25 3.08 8.34
C ALA A 542 28.16 1.89 8.68
N GLU A 543 27.72 1.00 9.58
CA GLU A 543 28.44 -0.21 9.97
C GLU A 543 28.37 -1.32 8.90
N LEU A 544 27.21 -1.50 8.27
CA LEU A 544 26.90 -2.71 7.47
C LEU A 544 26.98 -2.48 5.95
N GLU A 545 26.85 -1.25 5.46
CA GLU A 545 26.73 -0.96 4.02
C GLU A 545 27.91 -1.50 3.22
N LYS A 546 29.13 -1.18 3.65
CA LYS A 546 30.35 -1.62 2.94
C LYS A 546 30.48 -3.15 2.88
N PRO A 547 30.45 -3.90 3.99
CA PRO A 547 30.57 -5.36 3.93
C PRO A 547 29.40 -6.02 3.18
N VAL A 548 28.16 -5.53 3.33
CA VAL A 548 27.01 -6.07 2.57
C VAL A 548 27.18 -5.80 1.06
N SER A 549 27.61 -4.60 0.67
CA SER A 549 27.89 -4.26 -0.73
C SER A 549 28.99 -5.15 -1.34
N GLN A 550 30.01 -5.50 -0.57
CA GLN A 550 31.03 -6.47 -1.00
C GLN A 550 30.40 -7.85 -1.25
N LEU A 551 29.58 -8.36 -0.32
CA LEU A 551 28.90 -9.64 -0.46
C LEU A 551 27.94 -9.66 -1.66
N ARG A 552 27.17 -8.59 -1.90
CA ARG A 552 26.28 -8.42 -3.07
C ARG A 552 27.00 -8.66 -4.40
N LYS A 553 28.24 -8.17 -4.53
CA LYS A 553 29.03 -8.30 -5.77
C LYS A 553 29.53 -9.72 -6.03
N VAL A 554 29.62 -10.56 -5.00
CA VAL A 554 30.20 -11.91 -5.08
C VAL A 554 29.25 -13.03 -4.70
N ALA A 555 28.01 -12.73 -4.28
CA ALA A 555 27.04 -13.68 -3.74
C ALA A 555 26.91 -14.95 -4.60
N GLY A 556 26.71 -14.81 -5.92
CA GLY A 556 26.57 -15.95 -6.83
C GLY A 556 27.77 -16.93 -6.86
N LYS A 557 28.97 -16.48 -6.48
CA LYS A 557 30.18 -17.33 -6.37
C LYS A 557 30.33 -17.99 -5.00
N LEU A 558 29.58 -17.52 -4.00
CA LEU A 558 29.65 -17.99 -2.62
C LEU A 558 28.51 -18.94 -2.25
N LEU A 559 27.47 -19.02 -3.09
CA LEU A 559 26.37 -19.97 -2.90
C LEU A 559 26.85 -21.42 -2.96
N GLY A 560 26.42 -22.20 -1.97
CA GLY A 560 26.44 -23.66 -2.04
C GLY A 560 25.47 -24.20 -3.09
N ASP A 561 25.59 -25.48 -3.42
CA ASP A 561 24.87 -26.10 -4.54
C ASP A 561 23.34 -26.08 -4.37
N GLU A 562 22.82 -26.26 -3.16
CA GLU A 562 21.38 -26.21 -2.88
C GLU A 562 20.81 -24.80 -3.10
N ALA A 563 21.43 -23.79 -2.50
CA ALA A 563 21.00 -22.40 -2.64
C ALA A 563 21.07 -21.93 -4.10
N ARG A 564 22.10 -22.34 -4.85
CA ARG A 564 22.19 -22.06 -6.29
C ARG A 564 21.06 -22.71 -7.10
N ARG A 565 20.70 -23.95 -6.79
CA ARG A 565 19.56 -24.63 -7.46
C ARG A 565 18.25 -23.89 -7.21
N HIS A 566 17.99 -23.52 -5.95
CA HIS A 566 16.79 -22.76 -5.58
C HIS A 566 16.73 -21.39 -6.29
N SER A 567 17.85 -20.66 -6.32
CA SER A 567 17.95 -19.37 -7.02
C SER A 567 17.62 -19.49 -8.52
N LEU A 568 18.16 -20.52 -9.19
CA LEU A 568 17.88 -20.76 -10.62
C LEU A 568 16.43 -21.19 -10.85
N GLN A 569 15.85 -21.99 -9.95
CA GLN A 569 14.46 -22.40 -10.02
C GLN A 569 13.52 -21.19 -9.89
N LEU A 570 13.71 -20.35 -8.88
CA LEU A 570 12.91 -19.14 -8.68
C LEU A 570 13.01 -18.20 -9.89
N GLN A 571 14.20 -18.03 -10.47
CA GLN A 571 14.36 -17.24 -11.69
C GLN A 571 13.55 -17.82 -12.85
N ALA A 572 13.60 -19.14 -13.05
CA ALA A 572 12.85 -19.81 -14.09
C ALA A 572 11.33 -19.65 -13.91
N GLU A 573 10.83 -19.83 -12.67
CA GLU A 573 9.41 -19.67 -12.33
C GLU A 573 8.92 -18.24 -12.63
N LEU A 574 9.69 -17.22 -12.25
CA LEU A 574 9.33 -15.83 -12.51
C LEU A 574 9.36 -15.49 -14.01
N VAL A 575 10.36 -15.99 -14.75
CA VAL A 575 10.44 -15.81 -16.21
C VAL A 575 9.30 -16.52 -16.92
N GLU A 576 8.92 -17.72 -16.47
CA GLU A 576 7.76 -18.46 -16.99
C GLU A 576 6.45 -17.69 -16.77
N ALA A 577 6.32 -16.98 -15.64
CA ALA A 577 5.20 -16.07 -15.37
C ALA A 577 5.20 -14.80 -16.26
N GLY A 578 6.27 -14.54 -17.01
CA GLY A 578 6.40 -13.40 -17.93
C GLY A 578 7.28 -12.26 -17.42
N ALA A 579 8.01 -12.43 -16.31
CA ALA A 579 8.95 -11.43 -15.82
C ALA A 579 10.19 -11.34 -16.72
N PRO A 580 10.78 -10.15 -16.93
CA PRO A 580 12.05 -10.05 -17.61
C PRO A 580 13.15 -10.70 -16.75
N ALA A 581 14.09 -11.38 -17.42
CA ALA A 581 15.12 -12.20 -16.76
C ALA A 581 16.01 -11.39 -15.80
N GLU A 582 16.22 -10.10 -16.06
CA GLU A 582 17.01 -9.25 -15.19
C GLU A 582 16.33 -9.02 -13.83
N GLN A 583 15.05 -8.65 -13.81
CA GLN A 583 14.25 -8.44 -12.61
C GLN A 583 14.09 -9.76 -11.84
N ALA A 584 13.81 -10.88 -12.53
CA ALA A 584 13.76 -12.20 -11.90
C ALA A 584 15.08 -12.55 -11.19
N ALA A 585 16.21 -12.28 -11.84
CA ALA A 585 17.54 -12.48 -11.24
C ALA A 585 17.82 -11.49 -10.09
N GLN A 586 17.32 -10.25 -10.15
CA GLN A 586 17.44 -9.29 -9.05
C GLN A 586 16.72 -9.78 -7.79
N VAL A 587 15.48 -10.26 -7.92
CA VAL A 587 14.70 -10.81 -6.80
C VAL A 587 15.34 -12.09 -6.25
N ALA A 588 15.76 -13.01 -7.11
CA ALA A 588 16.45 -14.23 -6.66
C ALA A 588 17.76 -13.93 -5.91
N ARG A 589 18.52 -12.90 -6.36
CA ARG A 589 19.72 -12.44 -5.64
C ARG A 589 19.43 -11.93 -4.24
N LEU A 590 18.22 -11.44 -3.94
CA LEU A 590 17.85 -11.01 -2.59
C LEU A 590 17.74 -12.21 -1.63
N PHE A 591 17.22 -13.34 -2.10
CA PHE A 591 17.25 -14.62 -1.37
C PHE A 591 18.68 -15.16 -1.21
N ASP A 592 19.52 -15.02 -2.24
CA ASP A 592 20.92 -15.46 -2.21
C ASP A 592 21.77 -14.74 -1.16
N LEU A 593 21.30 -13.60 -0.67
CA LEU A 593 21.96 -12.80 0.35
C LEU A 593 21.54 -13.17 1.77
N ASP A 594 20.69 -14.19 1.97
CA ASP A 594 20.28 -14.62 3.32
C ASP A 594 21.53 -14.91 4.20
N GLY A 595 21.55 -14.31 5.39
CA GLY A 595 22.71 -14.35 6.30
C GLY A 595 23.82 -13.34 6.03
N ALA A 596 23.74 -12.52 4.97
CA ALA A 596 24.72 -11.49 4.67
C ALA A 596 24.85 -10.46 5.81
N VAL A 597 23.75 -10.07 6.45
CA VAL A 597 23.73 -9.14 7.59
C VAL A 597 24.55 -9.69 8.76
N GLY A 598 24.31 -10.95 9.13
CA GLY A 598 25.01 -11.60 10.23
C GLY A 598 26.52 -11.76 9.97
N VAL A 599 26.90 -12.15 8.74
CA VAL A 599 28.31 -12.26 8.35
C VAL A 599 28.99 -10.90 8.27
N ALA A 600 28.31 -9.88 7.72
CA ALA A 600 28.81 -8.51 7.66
C ALA A 600 29.08 -7.94 9.06
N ARG A 601 28.16 -8.16 10.01
CA ARG A 601 28.37 -7.79 11.40
C ARG A 601 29.57 -8.50 12.01
N LEU A 602 29.69 -9.82 11.82
CA LEU A 602 30.82 -10.60 12.33
C LEU A 602 32.17 -10.15 11.71
N SER A 603 32.14 -9.73 10.44
CA SER A 603 33.30 -9.12 9.77
C SER A 603 33.74 -7.84 10.48
N GLY A 604 32.81 -6.95 10.82
CA GLY A 604 33.08 -5.76 11.62
C GLY A 604 33.62 -6.07 13.03
N GLU A 605 33.02 -7.05 13.72
CA GLU A 605 33.43 -7.45 15.08
C GLU A 605 34.82 -8.09 15.13
N SER A 606 35.18 -8.88 14.12
CA SER A 606 36.44 -9.66 14.09
C SER A 606 37.57 -9.01 13.30
N GLY A 607 37.25 -8.05 12.41
CA GLY A 607 38.19 -7.49 11.44
C GLY A 607 38.56 -8.43 10.28
N ILE A 608 37.91 -9.60 10.18
CA ILE A 608 38.12 -10.56 9.09
C ILE A 608 37.24 -10.19 7.90
N ASP A 609 37.75 -10.34 6.68
CA ASP A 609 37.01 -10.06 5.46
C ASP A 609 35.69 -10.88 5.37
N ALA A 610 34.60 -10.19 5.00
CA ALA A 610 33.27 -10.79 4.95
C ALA A 610 33.19 -11.99 4.00
N VAL A 611 33.90 -11.97 2.87
CA VAL A 611 33.91 -13.06 1.90
C VAL A 611 34.54 -14.32 2.50
N VAL A 612 35.61 -14.16 3.27
CA VAL A 612 36.29 -15.26 3.96
C VAL A 612 35.38 -15.88 5.02
N LEU A 613 34.67 -15.06 5.80
CA LEU A 613 33.68 -15.53 6.77
C LEU A 613 32.50 -16.23 6.10
N THR A 614 31.99 -15.72 4.96
CA THR A 614 30.89 -16.37 4.22
C THR A 614 31.30 -17.75 3.72
N ARG A 615 32.54 -17.94 3.23
CA ARG A 615 33.00 -19.27 2.81
C ARG A 615 32.99 -20.27 3.96
N ALA A 616 33.50 -19.87 5.13
CA ALA A 616 33.46 -20.70 6.32
C ALA A 616 32.02 -21.01 6.78
N PHE A 617 31.13 -20.02 6.69
CA PHE A 617 29.71 -20.17 7.02
C PHE A 617 28.98 -21.16 6.10
N VAL A 618 29.25 -21.08 4.80
CA VAL A 618 28.70 -22.00 3.79
C VAL A 618 29.28 -23.40 3.96
N ASP A 619 30.60 -23.54 4.17
CA ASP A 619 31.26 -24.83 4.41
C ASP A 619 30.68 -25.54 5.66
N LEU A 620 30.54 -24.80 6.77
CA LEU A 620 29.94 -25.33 7.99
C LEU A 620 28.49 -25.80 7.75
N GLY A 621 27.70 -25.00 7.02
CA GLY A 621 26.34 -25.32 6.64
C GLY A 621 26.26 -26.62 5.83
N GLY A 622 27.04 -26.73 4.75
CA GLY A 622 27.06 -27.89 3.87
C GLY A 622 27.53 -29.17 4.57
N ARG A 623 28.60 -29.09 5.38
CA ARG A 623 29.12 -30.25 6.14
C ARG A 623 28.08 -30.85 7.09
N MET A 624 27.28 -30.00 7.72
CA MET A 624 26.26 -30.43 8.68
C MET A 624 24.88 -30.65 8.04
N GLY A 625 24.62 -30.11 6.85
CA GLY A 625 23.29 -30.10 6.22
C GLY A 625 22.34 -29.06 6.82
N LEU A 626 22.89 -28.02 7.47
CA LEU A 626 22.11 -26.93 8.07
C LEU A 626 21.62 -25.92 7.04
N ASP A 627 22.30 -25.83 5.90
CA ASP A 627 21.87 -25.05 4.73
C ASP A 627 20.49 -25.53 4.22
N TRP A 628 20.31 -26.84 4.07
CA TRP A 628 19.02 -27.43 3.71
C TRP A 628 17.96 -27.21 4.79
N ALA A 629 18.30 -27.43 6.07
CA ALA A 629 17.35 -27.29 7.16
C ALA A 629 16.84 -25.85 7.29
N GLN A 630 17.74 -24.86 7.15
CA GLN A 630 17.39 -23.44 7.13
C GLN A 630 16.51 -23.09 5.92
N ALA A 631 16.91 -23.48 4.71
CA ALA A 631 16.13 -23.21 3.51
C ALA A 631 14.73 -23.83 3.59
N THR A 632 14.64 -25.06 4.10
CA THR A 632 13.36 -25.74 4.32
C THR A 632 12.50 -24.97 5.31
N ALA A 633 13.04 -24.60 6.48
CA ALA A 633 12.32 -23.80 7.47
C ALA A 633 11.79 -22.47 6.89
N ALA A 634 12.62 -21.76 6.12
CA ALA A 634 12.27 -20.46 5.54
C ALA A 634 11.17 -20.54 4.46
N MET A 635 11.00 -21.68 3.81
CA MET A 635 9.94 -21.89 2.80
C MET A 635 8.64 -22.45 3.38
N MET A 636 8.63 -22.86 4.66
CA MET A 636 7.42 -23.41 5.28
C MET A 636 6.42 -22.31 5.60
N ASN A 637 5.16 -22.53 5.23
CA ASN A 637 4.05 -21.64 5.57
C ASN A 637 2.90 -22.44 6.23
N PRO A 638 3.07 -22.85 7.50
CA PRO A 638 2.03 -23.58 8.20
C PRO A 638 0.81 -22.68 8.48
N SER A 639 -0.37 -23.29 8.43
CA SER A 639 -1.64 -22.60 8.73
C SER A 639 -1.79 -22.30 10.22
N ASP A 640 -1.22 -23.15 11.09
CA ASP A 640 -1.22 -22.94 12.53
C ASP A 640 -0.28 -21.78 12.93
N PRO A 641 -0.77 -20.78 13.69
CA PRO A 641 0.04 -19.63 14.08
C PRO A 641 1.30 -20.01 14.88
N TRP A 642 1.22 -20.99 15.78
CA TRP A 642 2.36 -21.40 16.61
C TRP A 642 3.41 -22.15 15.80
N GLU A 643 2.98 -23.00 14.87
CA GLU A 643 3.89 -23.62 13.92
C GLU A 643 4.57 -22.57 13.03
N ARG A 644 3.89 -21.47 12.66
CA ARG A 644 4.48 -20.40 11.85
C ARG A 644 5.59 -19.67 12.61
N LEU A 645 5.31 -19.26 13.84
CA LEU A 645 6.31 -18.68 14.73
C LEU A 645 7.50 -19.64 14.93
N LEU A 646 7.22 -20.94 15.08
CA LEU A 646 8.26 -21.95 15.22
C LEU A 646 9.16 -22.04 13.97
N VAL A 647 8.60 -22.15 12.76
CA VAL A 647 9.42 -22.29 11.54
C VAL A 647 10.21 -21.01 11.23
N GLY A 648 9.62 -19.83 11.46
CA GLY A 648 10.31 -18.55 11.36
C GLY A 648 11.52 -18.48 12.30
N GLY A 649 11.31 -18.84 13.57
CA GLY A 649 12.38 -18.93 14.56
C GLY A 649 13.46 -19.96 14.21
N LEU A 650 13.07 -21.14 13.70
CA LEU A 650 14.01 -22.22 13.35
C LEU A 650 14.94 -21.84 12.19
N ALA A 651 14.42 -21.20 11.14
CA ALA A 651 15.24 -20.74 10.02
C ALA A 651 16.38 -19.84 10.51
N ARG A 652 16.07 -18.91 11.42
CA ARG A 652 17.05 -18.00 12.01
C ARG A 652 17.95 -18.68 13.03
N ASP A 653 17.45 -19.65 13.79
CA ASP A 653 18.25 -20.41 14.75
C ASP A 653 19.36 -21.20 14.06
N PHE A 654 19.07 -21.85 12.92
CA PHE A 654 20.09 -22.53 12.12
C PHE A 654 21.17 -21.58 11.61
N GLN A 655 20.78 -20.36 11.23
CA GLN A 655 21.71 -19.31 10.86
C GLN A 655 22.57 -18.88 12.05
N GLN A 656 21.94 -18.56 13.17
CA GLN A 656 22.60 -18.01 14.35
C GLN A 656 23.58 -19.02 14.95
N MET A 657 23.23 -20.31 14.97
CA MET A 657 24.14 -21.37 15.42
C MET A 657 25.46 -21.39 14.64
N ARG A 658 25.39 -21.19 13.31
CA ARG A 658 26.58 -21.12 12.44
C ARG A 658 27.37 -19.83 12.69
N LEU A 659 26.71 -18.69 12.81
CA LEU A 659 27.36 -17.41 13.12
C LEU A 659 28.05 -17.43 14.49
N ASP A 660 27.40 -17.99 15.51
CA ASP A 660 27.95 -18.10 16.87
C ASP A 660 29.14 -19.04 16.93
N PHE A 661 29.10 -20.15 16.18
CA PHE A 661 30.25 -21.04 16.04
C PHE A 661 31.44 -20.26 15.46
N LEU A 662 31.24 -19.56 14.33
CA LEU A 662 32.29 -18.77 13.70
C LEU A 662 32.80 -17.67 14.62
N ARG A 663 31.89 -16.96 15.31
CA ARG A 663 32.25 -15.92 16.29
C ARG A 663 33.15 -16.48 17.38
N ARG A 664 32.82 -17.64 17.96
CA ARG A 664 33.67 -18.31 18.97
C ARG A 664 35.03 -18.72 18.39
N ALA A 665 35.05 -19.21 17.15
CA ALA A 665 36.26 -19.65 16.48
C ALA A 665 37.24 -18.49 16.22
N VAL A 666 36.74 -17.29 15.88
CA VAL A 666 37.58 -16.14 15.48
C VAL A 666 37.81 -15.10 16.58
N THR A 667 36.98 -15.05 17.63
CA THR A 667 37.15 -14.05 18.72
C THR A 667 37.69 -14.63 20.04
N GLY A 668 37.82 -15.95 20.18
CA GLY A 668 38.28 -16.59 21.42
C GLY A 668 39.76 -16.36 21.75
N ARG A 669 40.13 -16.32 23.05
CA ARG A 669 41.52 -16.12 23.55
C ARG A 669 42.55 -17.16 23.09
N LYS A 670 42.11 -18.28 22.51
CA LYS A 670 42.96 -19.34 21.92
C LYS A 670 42.98 -19.28 20.37
N SER A 671 42.32 -18.31 19.75
CA SER A 671 42.32 -18.15 18.29
C SER A 671 43.71 -17.70 17.83
N LYS A 672 44.53 -18.67 17.41
CA LYS A 672 45.80 -18.41 16.72
C LYS A 672 45.62 -18.28 15.20
N LEU A 673 44.39 -18.47 14.71
CA LEU A 673 44.08 -18.56 13.29
C LEU A 673 43.05 -17.49 12.95
N ASN A 674 43.51 -16.41 12.31
CA ASN A 674 42.66 -15.47 11.56
C ASN A 674 42.10 -16.13 10.28
N GLU A 675 41.78 -17.43 10.35
CA GLU A 675 41.48 -18.30 9.23
C GLU A 675 40.25 -19.15 9.56
N PRO A 676 39.03 -18.59 9.42
CA PRO A 676 37.79 -19.25 9.84
C PRO A 676 37.53 -20.56 9.09
N GLU A 677 37.93 -20.67 7.83
CA GLU A 677 37.83 -21.90 7.03
C GLU A 677 38.63 -23.06 7.66
N LYS A 678 39.87 -22.80 8.10
CA LYS A 678 40.69 -23.81 8.80
C LYS A 678 40.10 -24.20 10.14
N ALA A 679 39.44 -23.27 10.83
CA ALA A 679 38.77 -23.56 12.10
C ALA A 679 37.58 -24.51 11.89
N VAL A 680 36.76 -24.27 10.86
CA VAL A 680 35.67 -25.16 10.46
C VAL A 680 36.22 -26.54 10.08
N GLU A 681 37.26 -26.60 9.25
CA GLU A 681 37.87 -27.85 8.83
C GLU A 681 38.41 -28.65 10.02
N SER A 682 39.19 -28.02 10.90
CA SER A 682 39.80 -28.67 12.06
C SER A 682 38.76 -29.21 13.03
N TRP A 683 37.71 -28.43 13.29
CA TRP A 683 36.59 -28.86 14.13
C TRP A 683 35.82 -30.02 13.48
N ALA A 684 35.55 -29.93 12.17
CA ALA A 684 34.83 -30.97 11.44
C ALA A 684 35.59 -32.31 11.43
N GLN A 685 36.91 -32.27 11.31
CA GLN A 685 37.75 -33.46 11.44
C GLN A 685 37.68 -34.06 12.85
N ALA A 686 37.75 -33.22 13.90
CA ALA A 686 37.67 -33.66 15.29
C ALA A 686 36.30 -34.27 15.65
N GLN A 687 35.22 -33.76 15.06
CA GLN A 687 33.84 -34.20 15.32
C GLN A 687 33.27 -35.10 14.21
N ALA A 688 34.11 -35.65 13.33
CA ALA A 688 33.67 -36.38 12.14
C ALA A 688 32.62 -37.49 12.41
N PRO A 689 32.74 -38.34 13.45
CA PRO A 689 31.72 -39.35 13.76
C PRO A 689 30.37 -38.73 14.14
N ALA A 690 30.38 -37.64 14.91
CA ALA A 690 29.16 -36.97 15.35
C ALA A 690 28.47 -36.22 14.19
N ILE A 691 29.25 -35.60 13.30
CA ILE A 691 28.74 -34.98 12.07
C ILE A 691 28.10 -36.03 11.17
N ALA A 692 28.74 -37.19 10.98
CA ALA A 692 28.18 -38.27 10.16
C ALA A 692 26.83 -38.78 10.71
N GLN A 693 26.72 -38.94 12.04
CA GLN A 693 25.47 -39.33 12.69
C GLN A 693 24.37 -38.27 12.51
N PHE A 694 24.71 -36.99 12.67
CA PHE A 694 23.78 -35.88 12.46
C PHE A 694 23.34 -35.80 10.99
N ARG A 695 24.27 -35.93 10.04
CA ARG A 695 23.97 -35.97 8.60
C ARG A 695 23.01 -37.10 8.24
N ALA A 696 23.16 -38.28 8.81
CA ALA A 696 22.22 -39.37 8.59
C ALA A 696 20.79 -39.03 9.06
N MET A 697 20.65 -38.21 10.11
CA MET A 697 19.35 -37.70 10.57
C MET A 697 18.78 -36.66 9.60
N VAL A 698 19.61 -35.74 9.09
CA VAL A 698 19.22 -34.77 8.07
C VAL A 698 18.77 -35.45 6.78
N GLU A 699 19.51 -36.45 6.29
CA GLU A 699 19.11 -37.20 5.09
C GLU A 699 17.81 -37.99 5.31
N ARG A 700 17.58 -38.52 6.52
CA ARG A 700 16.29 -39.14 6.87
C ARG A 700 15.15 -38.12 6.80
N ALA A 701 15.36 -36.91 7.31
CA ALA A 701 14.38 -35.83 7.26
C ALA A 701 14.06 -35.39 5.82
N LYS A 702 15.08 -35.31 4.94
CA LYS A 702 14.91 -35.04 3.50
C LYS A 702 14.06 -36.09 2.78
N THR A 703 14.24 -37.36 3.14
CA THR A 703 13.49 -38.48 2.54
C THR A 703 12.13 -38.72 3.17
N ALA A 704 11.81 -38.04 4.28
CA ALA A 704 10.53 -38.19 4.94
C ALA A 704 9.41 -37.61 4.06
N VAL A 705 8.24 -38.25 4.07
CA VAL A 705 7.05 -37.73 3.40
C VAL A 705 6.56 -36.50 4.16
N GLY A 706 6.94 -35.31 3.68
CA GLY A 706 6.65 -34.03 4.33
C GLY A 706 7.56 -33.75 5.51
N THR A 707 8.44 -32.75 5.40
CA THR A 707 9.22 -32.26 6.55
C THR A 707 8.32 -31.38 7.41
N SER A 708 8.08 -31.77 8.67
CA SER A 708 7.25 -31.01 9.61
C SER A 708 8.08 -30.05 10.48
N PRO A 709 7.45 -29.01 11.08
CA PRO A 709 8.15 -28.10 11.99
C PRO A 709 8.83 -28.82 13.16
N ALA A 710 8.20 -29.87 13.68
CA ALA A 710 8.76 -30.70 14.75
C ALA A 710 10.06 -31.42 14.35
N ILE A 711 10.16 -31.90 13.09
CA ILE A 711 11.39 -32.51 12.58
C ILE A 711 12.52 -31.48 12.57
N LEU A 712 12.25 -30.26 12.08
CA LEU A 712 13.23 -29.19 12.05
C LEU A 712 13.64 -28.74 13.46
N ALA A 713 12.70 -28.65 14.40
CA ALA A 713 12.99 -28.35 15.79
C ALA A 713 13.93 -29.39 16.43
N GLN A 714 13.71 -30.67 16.14
CA GLN A 714 14.60 -31.74 16.58
C GLN A 714 16.01 -31.61 15.97
N LEU A 715 16.11 -31.28 14.68
CA LEU A 715 17.40 -31.03 14.02
C LEU A 715 18.12 -29.83 14.64
N ALA A 716 17.42 -28.74 14.93
CA ALA A 716 17.97 -27.55 15.59
C ALA A 716 18.53 -27.89 16.98
N SER A 717 17.81 -28.67 17.78
CA SER A 717 18.26 -29.11 19.11
C SER A 717 19.54 -29.96 19.05
N GLN A 718 19.61 -30.92 18.12
CA GLN A 718 20.79 -31.76 17.93
C GLN A 718 21.99 -30.97 17.38
N ALA A 719 21.75 -30.08 16.42
CA ALA A 719 22.77 -29.21 15.85
C ALA A 719 23.40 -28.30 16.91
N ARG A 720 22.58 -27.69 17.77
CA ARG A 720 23.03 -26.82 18.87
C ARG A 720 23.96 -27.55 19.82
N SER A 721 23.60 -28.79 20.18
CA SER A 721 24.40 -29.65 21.05
C SER A 721 25.72 -30.07 20.42
N LEU A 722 25.74 -30.31 19.11
CA LEU A 722 26.96 -30.67 18.37
C LEU A 722 27.91 -29.46 18.21
N LEU A 723 27.40 -28.29 17.84
CA LEU A 723 28.18 -27.05 17.67
C LEU A 723 28.74 -26.45 18.97
N ALA A 724 28.28 -26.95 20.12
CA ALA A 724 28.79 -26.59 21.44
C ALA A 724 30.00 -27.43 21.90
N ARG A 725 30.30 -28.54 21.20
CA ARG A 725 31.49 -29.37 21.44
C ARG A 725 32.71 -28.78 20.76
#